data_AF-A0A3M7LUX4-F1
#
_entry.id   AF-A0A3M7LUX4-F1
#
_cell.length_a   1.000
_cell.length_b   1.000
_cell.length_c   1.000
_cell.angle_alpha   90.00
_cell.angle_beta   90.00
_cell.angle_gamma   90.00
#
_symmetry.space_group_name_H-M   'P 1'
#
loop_
_entity.id
_entity.type
_entity.pdbx_description
1 polymer ?
#
loop_
_entity_poly.entity_id
_entity_poly.type
_entity_poly.pdbx_seq_one_letter_code
_entity_poly.pdbx_strand_id
1 'polypeptide(L)'
;MFVFKRDGRKERVQFDKITARVSRLCYGLDPDHVDPAAITMKVISGVYQGVTTIQLDDLAAETAAYMTTTHPDYAILAARIAVSNLHKQTKKQFSAVVEDLYSYVNPKNGKSQPMISDSVYKVIQDHAEELNSAIVYDRDFNYQFFGFKTLERSYLLRINGKVAERPQHMLMRVAVGIHGEDIPKAIETYDYMSQKYFTHASPTLFNAGTPSPQMSSCFLIDMKEDSIDGIYDTLKTCALISKTAGGIGLNVHRIRATGSYIGGTNGTSNGLIPMLRVYNNTARYVDQGGNKRPGAFAIYLEPWHADVFGFLDLRKNHGKEEVRARDLFYALWIPDLFMKRVQENGEWTLMCPNECPGLASVYGDEFEALYESYEKQNKGRETVRAQKLWYAILEAQTETGNPFMLYKDACNRKSNQKNLGTIRSSNLCTEIVEYTAPDEVAVCNLASLALPSFVDYKRGVFDFEKLHEVTQVVTRNLNKIIEVNHYPVEEARRSNFRHRPIGMGVQGLADAFLALRLPFESDEAKKLNIQIFETIYHAALTSSCDIAKELGPYQTYEGSPVSQGILQYDMWNVTPTNLWDWESLKAKIAEHGVRNSLLIAPMPTASTSQILGNNECFEPYTSNIYSRRVLAGEFQVVNPWLLKDLVDMGLWSENMKNRIIADGGSIARIPNIPDETKTLYKTVWEISQRTIIQMAADRGAFIDQSQSLNIHMKEPTMGKITSMHFAGWKLGLKTGMYYLRTMAASAPIQFTVDQEQLKVTDTNVAKALPKVRKQPGFVPEAVRSAPDTEPRPMFATNTPNGAGEENVFSKPTAESKNALASKPFKADVDEGDSPKMVAVDAVDKPDEEVSSKAKQDEDAKDGSDARDGDIYADAVLACSIENPESCVMCSGALPTTHALCEYKSNPPHLGAYPHWTYMLAIRPFLRTSRPLFTLHSSLRNQLIHRTMASNSTAPLQEWLVIVPDHSGALHKRLAARPKHLEGIKADREDMWLWGGAMLEEPIKEGDSNPPKMAGSACLVGAKTKEEVLERLKKDVYVEEGVWNLDEVKIIPFKSALRKAL
;
A
#
# COMPACT_ATOMS: atom_id res chain seq x y z
N MET A 1 21.00 36.90 -11.65
CA MET A 1 20.71 35.69 -10.85
C MET A 1 21.97 34.83 -10.73
N PHE A 2 22.25 34.29 -9.53
CA PHE A 2 23.41 33.43 -9.27
C PHE A 2 22.98 32.19 -8.48
N VAL A 3 23.75 31.11 -8.61
CA VAL A 3 23.60 29.85 -7.88
C VAL A 3 24.82 29.59 -7.00
N PHE A 4 24.63 28.80 -5.94
CA PHE A 4 25.73 28.27 -5.14
C PHE A 4 26.07 26.85 -5.57
N LYS A 5 27.33 26.65 -5.97
CA LYS A 5 27.89 25.32 -6.22
C LYS A 5 28.00 24.53 -4.92
N ARG A 6 28.20 23.22 -5.07
CA ARG A 6 28.36 22.29 -3.94
C ARG A 6 29.59 22.59 -3.07
N ASP A 7 30.61 23.22 -3.66
CA ASP A 7 31.80 23.72 -2.98
C ASP A 7 31.63 25.14 -2.39
N GLY A 8 30.39 25.66 -2.38
CA GLY A 8 30.06 27.00 -1.88
C GLY A 8 30.36 28.14 -2.84
N ARG A 9 30.96 27.89 -4.01
CA ARG A 9 31.30 28.94 -4.97
C ARG A 9 30.05 29.53 -5.62
N LYS A 10 30.04 30.85 -5.76
CA LYS A 10 29.00 31.61 -6.46
C LYS A 10 29.24 31.56 -7.96
N GLU A 11 28.24 31.15 -8.74
CA GLU A 11 28.30 31.16 -10.21
C GLU A 11 27.05 31.82 -10.80
N ARG A 12 27.20 32.51 -11.94
CA ARG A 12 26.06 33.09 -12.66
C ARG A 12 25.22 31.97 -13.29
N VAL A 13 23.89 32.07 -13.19
CA VAL A 13 22.98 31.17 -13.92
C VAL A 13 23.23 31.35 -15.42
N GLN A 14 23.56 30.26 -16.12
CA GLN A 14 23.78 30.25 -17.57
C GLN A 14 22.88 29.18 -18.19
N PHE A 15 21.99 29.61 -19.09
CA PHE A 15 21.06 28.73 -19.81
C PHE A 15 21.80 27.56 -20.45
N ASP A 16 22.82 27.87 -21.26
CA ASP A 16 23.59 26.87 -22.02
C ASP A 16 24.25 25.83 -21.14
N LYS A 17 24.68 26.18 -19.91
CA LYS A 17 25.29 25.23 -18.98
C LYS A 17 24.29 24.22 -18.41
N ILE A 18 23.07 24.67 -18.11
CA ILE A 18 22.01 23.80 -17.61
C ILE A 18 21.56 22.89 -18.75
N THR A 19 21.28 23.46 -19.93
CA THR A 19 20.90 22.70 -21.12
C THR A 19 21.96 21.66 -21.47
N ALA A 20 23.23 22.03 -21.57
CA ALA A 20 24.31 21.10 -21.89
C ALA A 20 24.43 19.94 -20.87
N ARG A 21 24.11 20.19 -19.59
CA ARG A 21 24.08 19.14 -18.58
C ARG A 21 22.91 18.18 -18.80
N VAL A 22 21.71 18.69 -19.05
CA VAL A 22 20.52 17.86 -19.31
C VAL A 22 20.70 17.07 -20.60
N SER A 23 21.20 17.69 -21.67
CA SER A 23 21.48 17.05 -22.97
C SER A 23 22.44 15.86 -22.84
N ARG A 24 23.47 15.95 -21.99
CA ARG A 24 24.40 14.82 -21.74
C ARG A 24 23.71 13.59 -21.16
N LEU A 25 22.57 13.76 -20.50
CA LEU A 25 21.79 12.66 -19.91
C LEU A 25 20.72 12.12 -20.86
N CYS A 26 20.58 12.69 -22.06
CA CYS A 26 19.58 12.29 -23.06
C CYS A 26 20.08 11.18 -24.02
N TYR A 27 21.17 10.49 -23.69
CA TYR A 27 21.71 9.43 -24.55
C TYR A 27 20.67 8.30 -24.78
N GLY A 28 20.45 7.94 -26.05
CA GLY A 28 19.49 6.90 -26.43
C GLY A 28 18.02 7.22 -26.13
N LEU A 29 17.68 8.47 -25.78
CA LEU A 29 16.30 8.95 -25.73
C LEU A 29 15.89 9.50 -27.09
N ASP A 30 14.59 9.57 -27.35
CA ASP A 30 14.05 10.12 -28.59
C ASP A 30 14.36 11.62 -28.75
N PRO A 31 15.22 12.03 -29.71
CA PRO A 31 15.60 13.42 -29.90
C PRO A 31 14.47 14.29 -30.48
N ASP A 32 13.45 13.69 -31.10
CA ASP A 32 12.34 14.43 -31.71
C ASP A 32 11.32 14.87 -30.66
N HIS A 33 11.23 14.13 -29.54
CA HIS A 33 10.24 14.36 -28.48
C HIS A 33 10.84 14.85 -27.16
N VAL A 34 12.10 14.53 -26.86
CA VAL A 34 12.78 14.99 -25.63
C VAL A 34 13.60 16.23 -25.91
N ASP A 35 13.06 17.40 -25.53
CA ASP A 35 13.77 18.69 -25.61
C ASP A 35 14.40 19.11 -24.25
N PRO A 36 15.74 19.09 -24.12
CA PRO A 36 16.46 19.59 -22.94
C PRO A 36 16.32 21.09 -22.71
N ALA A 37 16.12 21.87 -23.79
CA ALA A 37 15.96 23.32 -23.70
C ALA A 37 14.62 23.67 -23.08
N ALA A 38 13.54 22.95 -23.42
CA ALA A 38 12.23 23.09 -22.77
C ALA A 38 12.29 22.87 -21.26
N ILE A 39 13.01 21.83 -20.79
CA ILE A 39 13.23 21.62 -19.35
C ILE A 39 13.95 22.83 -18.76
N THR A 40 15.03 23.28 -19.41
CA THR A 40 15.86 24.39 -18.90
C THR A 40 15.07 25.69 -18.80
N MET A 41 14.21 26.01 -19.77
CA MET A 41 13.32 27.17 -19.74
C MET A 41 12.38 27.12 -18.53
N LYS A 42 11.71 25.98 -18.32
CA LYS A 42 10.80 25.78 -17.18
C LYS A 42 11.55 25.85 -15.85
N VAL A 43 12.72 25.23 -15.74
CA VAL A 43 13.54 25.28 -14.52
C VAL A 43 13.91 26.73 -14.20
N ILE A 44 14.46 27.49 -15.16
CA ILE A 44 14.89 28.88 -14.93
C ILE A 44 13.73 29.77 -14.45
N SER A 45 12.50 29.52 -14.92
CA SER A 45 11.33 30.27 -14.47
C SER A 45 11.03 30.08 -12.97
N GLY A 46 11.39 28.93 -12.40
CA GLY A 46 11.25 28.62 -10.97
C GLY A 46 12.49 28.93 -10.12
N VAL A 47 13.57 29.44 -10.71
CA VAL A 47 14.82 29.72 -9.97
C VAL A 47 14.76 31.08 -9.27
N TYR A 48 15.12 31.10 -7.99
CA TYR A 48 15.35 32.32 -7.22
C TYR A 48 16.85 32.59 -6.99
N GLN A 49 17.20 33.83 -6.65
CA GLN A 49 18.58 34.22 -6.40
C GLN A 49 19.14 33.52 -5.15
N GLY A 50 20.26 32.81 -5.31
CA GLY A 50 20.89 32.06 -4.21
C GLY A 50 20.45 30.60 -4.12
N VAL A 51 19.73 30.06 -5.11
CA VAL A 51 19.46 28.62 -5.18
C VAL A 51 20.77 27.81 -5.23
N THR A 52 20.78 26.64 -4.59
CA THR A 52 21.93 25.73 -4.69
C THR A 52 21.87 24.89 -5.96
N THR A 53 23.02 24.46 -6.47
CA THR A 53 23.08 23.53 -7.61
C THR A 53 22.44 22.16 -7.34
N ILE A 54 22.24 21.79 -6.07
CA ILE A 54 21.50 20.57 -5.70
C ILE A 54 20.00 20.79 -5.93
N GLN A 55 19.44 21.85 -5.36
CA GLN A 55 18.03 22.22 -5.55
C GLN A 55 17.69 22.47 -7.03
N LEU A 56 18.64 23.01 -7.80
CA LEU A 56 18.48 23.18 -9.24
C LEU A 56 18.35 21.84 -9.99
N ASP A 57 19.15 20.84 -9.60
CA ASP A 57 19.08 19.50 -10.20
C ASP A 57 17.79 18.77 -9.78
N ASP A 58 17.34 18.95 -8.54
CA ASP A 58 16.08 18.39 -8.04
C ASP A 58 14.88 18.98 -8.80
N LEU A 59 14.85 20.31 -8.96
CA LEU A 59 13.83 21.00 -9.75
C LEU A 59 13.84 20.55 -11.22
N ALA A 60 15.03 20.32 -11.80
CA ALA A 60 15.15 19.81 -13.16
C ALA A 60 14.62 18.37 -13.30
N ALA A 61 14.89 17.51 -12.32
CA ALA A 61 14.36 16.14 -12.30
C ALA A 61 12.82 16.13 -12.14
N GLU A 62 12.27 16.95 -11.24
CA GLU A 62 10.82 17.09 -11.05
C GLU A 62 10.13 17.66 -12.29
N THR A 63 10.71 18.69 -12.91
CA THR A 63 10.20 19.27 -14.16
C THR A 63 10.17 18.23 -15.28
N ALA A 64 11.24 17.44 -15.43
CA ALA A 64 11.27 16.35 -16.38
C ALA A 64 10.21 15.29 -16.04
N ALA A 65 10.00 14.95 -14.76
CA ALA A 65 8.97 13.99 -14.36
C ALA A 65 7.55 14.47 -14.72
N TYR A 66 7.22 15.76 -14.57
CA TYR A 66 5.94 16.32 -15.02
C TYR A 66 5.75 16.20 -16.54
N MET A 67 6.83 16.25 -17.31
CA MET A 67 6.82 16.10 -18.77
C MET A 67 6.69 14.63 -19.24
N THR A 68 6.61 13.66 -18.32
CA THR A 68 6.32 12.25 -18.66
C THR A 68 4.98 12.11 -19.40
N THR A 69 4.02 12.99 -19.13
CA THR A 69 2.74 13.01 -19.85
C THR A 69 2.89 13.40 -21.32
N THR A 70 3.98 14.06 -21.71
CA THR A 70 4.28 14.40 -23.10
C THR A 70 4.95 13.22 -23.82
N HIS A 71 5.96 12.59 -23.21
CA HIS A 71 6.67 11.44 -23.77
C HIS A 71 7.28 10.56 -22.65
N PRO A 72 7.26 9.22 -22.75
CA PRO A 72 7.71 8.33 -21.67
C PRO A 72 9.21 8.48 -21.34
N ASP A 73 10.04 8.85 -22.31
CA ASP A 73 11.48 9.04 -22.09
C ASP A 73 11.81 10.17 -21.12
N TYR A 74 10.89 11.12 -20.89
CA TYR A 74 11.07 12.13 -19.84
C TYR A 74 11.13 11.52 -18.44
N ALA A 75 10.46 10.39 -18.19
CA ALA A 75 10.58 9.67 -16.91
C ALA A 75 11.98 9.08 -16.72
N ILE A 76 12.61 8.59 -17.79
CA ILE A 76 13.98 8.09 -17.79
C ILE A 76 14.95 9.25 -17.57
N LEU A 77 14.76 10.37 -18.29
CA LEU A 77 15.58 11.57 -18.12
C LEU A 77 15.50 12.12 -16.69
N ALA A 78 14.29 12.21 -16.13
CA ALA A 78 14.06 12.63 -14.75
C ALA A 78 14.84 11.77 -13.76
N ALA A 79 14.78 10.44 -13.93
CA ALA A 79 15.55 9.51 -13.11
C ALA A 79 17.06 9.72 -13.26
N ARG A 80 17.55 9.89 -14.49
CA ARG A 80 18.99 10.11 -14.76
C ARG A 80 19.49 11.40 -14.13
N ILE A 81 18.71 12.47 -14.16
CA ILE A 81 19.05 13.74 -13.49
C ILE A 81 19.15 13.51 -11.97
N ALA A 82 18.15 12.85 -11.38
CA ALA A 82 18.12 12.57 -9.94
C ALA A 82 19.29 11.66 -9.49
N VAL A 83 19.57 10.60 -10.23
CA VAL A 83 20.71 9.69 -9.98
C VAL A 83 22.05 10.41 -10.14
N SER A 84 22.22 11.20 -11.21
CA SER A 84 23.41 12.01 -11.41
C SER A 84 23.61 13.03 -10.28
N ASN A 85 22.50 13.59 -9.76
CA ASN A 85 22.53 14.46 -8.61
C ASN A 85 23.05 13.72 -7.36
N LEU A 86 22.49 12.54 -7.06
CA LEU A 86 22.89 11.68 -5.94
C LEU A 86 24.35 11.24 -6.02
N HIS A 87 24.81 10.77 -7.18
CA HIS A 87 26.22 10.35 -7.37
C HIS A 87 27.21 11.44 -7.02
N LYS A 88 26.81 12.67 -7.28
CA LYS A 88 27.64 13.86 -7.09
C LYS A 88 27.53 14.39 -5.63
N GLN A 89 26.70 13.78 -4.78
CA GLN A 89 26.55 14.03 -3.34
C GLN A 89 27.07 12.87 -2.47
N THR A 90 27.37 11.72 -3.07
CA THR A 90 27.77 10.48 -2.39
C THR A 90 29.20 10.08 -2.76
N LYS A 91 29.89 9.38 -1.85
CA LYS A 91 31.18 8.77 -2.17
C LYS A 91 30.98 7.68 -3.24
N LYS A 92 31.97 7.50 -4.11
CA LYS A 92 31.90 6.47 -5.17
C LYS A 92 32.17 5.08 -4.59
N GLN A 93 33.32 4.88 -3.95
CA GLN A 93 33.75 3.56 -3.44
C GLN A 93 32.81 3.03 -2.36
N PHE A 94 32.44 1.75 -2.46
CA PHE A 94 31.52 1.08 -1.55
C PHE A 94 32.11 0.89 -0.15
N SER A 95 33.32 0.35 -0.04
CA SER A 95 33.98 0.14 1.27
C SER A 95 34.14 1.43 2.06
N ALA A 96 34.39 2.56 1.38
CA ALA A 96 34.49 3.88 2.02
C ALA A 96 33.14 4.42 2.53
N VAL A 97 32.02 4.08 1.89
CA VAL A 97 30.67 4.39 2.40
C VAL A 97 30.34 3.52 3.60
N VAL A 98 30.71 2.24 3.54
CA VAL A 98 30.52 1.29 4.64
C VAL A 98 31.34 1.70 5.87
N GLU A 99 32.57 2.18 5.68
CA GLU A 99 33.37 2.80 6.75
C GLU A 99 32.61 3.95 7.43
N ASP A 100 32.10 4.92 6.67
CA ASP A 100 31.37 6.06 7.24
C ASP A 100 30.11 5.63 8.02
N LEU A 101 29.40 4.61 7.52
CA LEU A 101 28.20 4.07 8.15
C LEU A 101 28.52 3.29 9.43
N TYR A 102 29.66 2.60 9.45
CA TYR A 102 30.14 1.86 10.61
C TYR A 102 30.68 2.79 11.69
N SER A 103 31.50 3.78 11.31
CA SER A 103 32.10 4.75 12.23
C SER A 103 31.14 5.87 12.66
N TYR A 104 29.83 5.75 12.39
CA TYR A 104 28.87 6.81 12.68
C TYR A 104 28.74 7.08 14.19
N VAL A 105 28.99 8.33 14.56
CA VAL A 105 28.76 8.84 15.91
C VAL A 105 27.60 9.82 15.88
N ASN A 106 26.61 9.60 16.74
CA ASN A 106 25.46 10.47 16.80
C ASN A 106 25.87 11.86 17.32
N PRO A 107 25.68 12.93 16.52
CA PRO A 107 26.20 14.25 16.86
C PRO A 107 25.52 14.87 18.08
N LYS A 108 24.31 14.43 18.45
CA LYS A 108 23.56 15.01 19.57
C LYS A 108 23.99 14.46 20.92
N ASN A 109 24.53 13.24 20.98
CA ASN A 109 24.89 12.58 22.24
C ASN A 109 26.32 12.03 22.30
N GLY A 110 27.08 12.13 21.20
CA GLY A 110 28.48 11.69 21.10
C GLY A 110 28.67 10.17 21.19
N LYS A 111 27.62 9.36 21.12
CA LYS A 111 27.71 7.89 21.21
C LYS A 111 27.92 7.28 19.82
N SER A 112 28.80 6.29 19.74
CA SER A 112 28.92 5.43 18.57
C SER A 112 27.62 4.65 18.35
N GLN A 113 27.06 4.73 17.15
CA GLN A 113 25.83 4.05 16.75
C GLN A 113 26.01 3.49 15.32
N PRO A 114 26.83 2.44 15.15
CA PRO A 114 27.10 1.88 13.83
C PRO A 114 25.81 1.48 13.13
N MET A 115 25.73 1.73 11.82
CA MET A 115 24.59 1.32 10.98
C MET A 115 24.86 0.00 10.25
N ILE A 116 26.10 -0.49 10.28
CA ILE A 116 26.55 -1.76 9.72
C ILE A 116 27.00 -2.66 10.87
N SER A 117 26.71 -3.95 10.80
CA SER A 117 27.18 -4.93 11.80
C SER A 117 28.69 -5.13 11.74
N ASP A 118 29.31 -5.43 12.89
CA ASP A 118 30.76 -5.68 12.98
C ASP A 118 31.22 -6.79 12.02
N SER A 119 30.45 -7.87 11.92
CA SER A 119 30.77 -9.01 11.06
C SER A 119 30.78 -8.62 9.58
N VAL A 120 29.73 -7.95 9.11
CA VAL A 120 29.62 -7.55 7.70
C VAL A 120 30.60 -6.44 7.36
N TYR A 121 30.85 -5.50 8.28
CA TYR A 121 31.90 -4.51 8.11
C TYR A 121 33.26 -5.18 7.86
N LYS A 122 33.63 -6.15 8.69
CA LYS A 122 34.90 -6.87 8.55
C LYS A 122 35.01 -7.58 7.19
N VAL A 123 33.99 -8.35 6.80
CA VAL A 123 33.95 -9.03 5.49
C VAL A 123 34.15 -8.02 4.35
N ILE A 124 33.46 -6.88 4.40
CA ILE A 124 33.55 -5.86 3.35
C ILE A 124 34.94 -5.23 3.30
N GLN A 125 35.60 -5.00 4.44
CA GLN A 125 36.96 -4.45 4.46
C GLN A 125 37.99 -5.47 4.00
N ASP A 126 37.88 -6.72 4.44
CA ASP A 126 38.81 -7.80 4.08
C ASP A 126 38.77 -8.11 2.57
N HIS A 127 37.59 -7.96 1.93
CA HIS A 127 37.38 -8.20 0.48
C HIS A 127 37.10 -6.91 -0.31
N ALA A 128 37.57 -5.76 0.17
CA ALA A 128 37.19 -4.46 -0.37
C ALA A 128 37.51 -4.27 -1.86
N GLU A 129 38.65 -4.76 -2.34
CA GLU A 129 39.07 -4.60 -3.74
C GLU A 129 38.13 -5.34 -4.71
N GLU A 130 37.80 -6.59 -4.40
CA GLU A 130 36.90 -7.43 -5.19
C GLU A 130 35.48 -6.86 -5.19
N LEU A 131 34.93 -6.53 -4.03
CA LEU A 131 33.57 -5.99 -3.91
C LEU A 131 33.42 -4.60 -4.55
N ASN A 132 34.43 -3.73 -4.42
CA ASN A 132 34.40 -2.40 -5.05
C ASN A 132 34.44 -2.49 -6.58
N SER A 133 35.21 -3.45 -7.13
CA SER A 133 35.37 -3.61 -8.59
C SER A 133 34.19 -4.35 -9.24
N ALA A 134 33.48 -5.20 -8.49
CA ALA A 134 32.27 -5.87 -8.95
C ALA A 134 31.09 -4.91 -9.18
N ILE A 135 31.05 -3.75 -8.50
CA ILE A 135 29.93 -2.81 -8.60
C ILE A 135 29.92 -2.05 -9.92
N VAL A 136 28.78 -2.12 -10.62
CA VAL A 136 28.53 -1.37 -11.86
C VAL A 136 27.58 -0.21 -11.60
N TYR A 137 28.14 1.00 -11.39
CA TYR A 137 27.35 2.21 -11.08
C TYR A 137 26.41 2.68 -12.19
N ASP A 138 26.65 2.27 -13.44
CA ASP A 138 25.77 2.62 -14.55
C ASP A 138 24.38 2.00 -14.40
N ARG A 139 24.26 0.91 -13.62
CA ARG A 139 22.97 0.28 -13.31
C ARG A 139 22.06 1.16 -12.46
N ASP A 140 22.58 2.19 -11.78
CA ASP A 140 21.73 3.18 -11.08
C ASP A 140 20.86 3.98 -12.07
N PHE A 141 21.26 4.10 -13.34
CA PHE A 141 20.48 4.81 -14.35
C PHE A 141 19.34 3.97 -14.95
N ASN A 142 19.21 2.70 -14.56
CA ASN A 142 18.13 1.82 -14.99
C ASN A 142 16.84 2.01 -14.17
N TYR A 143 16.86 2.77 -13.06
CA TYR A 143 15.67 3.07 -12.28
C TYR A 143 14.80 4.13 -12.97
N GLN A 144 13.49 4.01 -12.81
CA GLN A 144 12.54 5.08 -13.15
C GLN A 144 12.49 6.10 -12.01
N PHE A 145 12.03 7.32 -12.30
CA PHE A 145 12.05 8.43 -11.33
C PHE A 145 11.36 8.08 -10.02
N PHE A 146 10.13 7.55 -10.08
CA PHE A 146 9.39 7.17 -8.88
C PHE A 146 10.01 6.00 -8.12
N GLY A 147 10.59 5.02 -8.82
CA GLY A 147 11.30 3.90 -8.18
C GLY A 147 12.55 4.39 -7.44
N PHE A 148 13.30 5.31 -8.05
CA PHE A 148 14.45 5.95 -7.43
C PHE A 148 14.05 6.80 -6.21
N LYS A 149 12.98 7.59 -6.31
CA LYS A 149 12.48 8.40 -5.18
C LYS A 149 12.00 7.54 -4.01
N THR A 150 11.41 6.36 -4.29
CA THR A 150 11.09 5.38 -3.24
C THR A 150 12.35 4.88 -2.53
N LEU A 151 13.40 4.53 -3.28
CA LEU A 151 14.68 4.13 -2.71
C LEU A 151 15.29 5.25 -1.84
N GLU A 152 15.37 6.46 -2.39
CA GLU A 152 15.92 7.65 -1.73
C GLU A 152 15.21 7.95 -0.42
N ARG A 153 13.88 7.86 -0.39
CA ARG A 153 13.06 8.18 0.78
C ARG A 153 13.32 7.22 1.94
N SER A 154 13.32 5.91 1.68
CA SER A 154 13.17 4.92 2.76
C SER A 154 14.23 3.82 2.81
N TYR A 155 14.94 3.53 1.71
CA TYR A 155 15.80 2.34 1.60
C TYR A 155 17.30 2.65 1.71
N LEU A 156 17.74 3.79 1.20
CA LEU A 156 19.15 4.16 1.23
C LEU A 156 19.53 4.70 2.62
N LEU A 157 20.55 4.11 3.25
CA LEU A 157 21.01 4.56 4.57
C LEU A 157 21.49 6.02 4.53
N ARG A 158 21.27 6.72 5.64
CA ARG A 158 21.49 8.17 5.76
C ARG A 158 22.39 8.51 6.93
N ILE A 159 23.34 9.42 6.72
CA ILE A 159 24.17 10.02 7.76
C ILE A 159 23.69 11.46 7.97
N ASN A 160 23.28 11.79 9.20
CA ASN A 160 22.78 13.13 9.55
C ASN A 160 21.66 13.63 8.62
N GLY A 161 20.74 12.74 8.24
CA GLY A 161 19.61 13.03 7.34
C GLY A 161 19.96 13.06 5.84
N LYS A 162 21.25 13.03 5.47
CA LYS A 162 21.72 12.99 4.08
C LYS A 162 21.95 11.55 3.63
N VAL A 163 21.58 11.24 2.40
CA VAL A 163 21.78 9.91 1.81
C VAL A 163 23.28 9.63 1.68
N ALA A 164 23.72 8.49 2.23
CA ALA A 164 25.09 8.01 2.15
C ALA A 164 25.27 6.93 1.09
N GLU A 165 24.29 6.02 0.98
CA GLU A 165 24.31 4.92 0.01
C GLU A 165 23.80 5.32 -1.37
N ARG A 166 24.44 4.81 -2.42
CA ARG A 166 23.84 4.68 -3.75
C ARG A 166 23.00 3.40 -3.80
N PRO A 167 22.07 3.26 -4.77
CA PRO A 167 21.33 2.00 -4.94
C PRO A 167 22.26 0.80 -5.08
N GLN A 168 23.34 0.88 -5.86
CA GLN A 168 24.32 -0.21 -5.94
C GLN A 168 24.98 -0.57 -4.59
N HIS A 169 25.23 0.42 -3.72
CA HIS A 169 25.81 0.16 -2.40
C HIS A 169 24.83 -0.60 -1.51
N MET A 170 23.55 -0.22 -1.54
CA MET A 170 22.50 -0.94 -0.81
C MET A 170 22.40 -2.39 -1.31
N LEU A 171 22.40 -2.62 -2.63
CA LEU A 171 22.29 -3.97 -3.19
C LEU A 171 23.50 -4.84 -2.81
N MET A 172 24.72 -4.29 -2.85
CA MET A 172 25.92 -5.02 -2.44
C MET A 172 25.91 -5.30 -0.92
N ARG A 173 25.52 -4.33 -0.09
CA ARG A 173 25.32 -4.54 1.35
C ARG A 173 24.33 -5.66 1.62
N VAL A 174 23.21 -5.71 0.90
CA VAL A 174 22.21 -6.78 1.04
C VAL A 174 22.82 -8.13 0.67
N ALA A 175 23.54 -8.20 -0.46
CA ALA A 175 24.14 -9.44 -0.92
C ALA A 175 25.20 -9.99 0.07
N VAL A 176 26.11 -9.14 0.56
CA VAL A 176 27.09 -9.53 1.60
C VAL A 176 26.39 -9.82 2.94
N GLY A 177 25.33 -9.08 3.27
CA GLY A 177 24.54 -9.32 4.47
C GLY A 177 23.84 -10.69 4.50
N ILE A 178 23.56 -11.27 3.33
CA ILE A 178 22.98 -12.61 3.20
C ILE A 178 24.09 -13.69 3.19
N HIS A 179 25.12 -13.48 2.37
CA HIS A 179 26.12 -14.52 2.06
C HIS A 179 27.37 -14.50 2.95
N GLY A 180 27.63 -13.40 3.65
CA GLY A 180 28.81 -13.23 4.49
C GLY A 180 30.11 -13.41 3.68
N GLU A 181 30.96 -14.33 4.12
CA GLU A 181 32.26 -14.65 3.52
C GLU A 181 32.17 -15.37 2.15
N ASP A 182 30.98 -15.81 1.71
CA ASP A 182 30.80 -16.39 0.38
C ASP A 182 30.68 -15.28 -0.69
N ILE A 183 31.83 -14.67 -1.00
CA ILE A 183 31.94 -13.55 -1.95
C ILE A 183 31.44 -13.91 -3.36
N PRO A 184 31.73 -15.10 -3.94
CA PRO A 184 31.17 -15.49 -5.23
C PRO A 184 29.64 -15.48 -5.24
N LYS A 185 28.98 -15.98 -4.18
CA LYS A 185 27.51 -15.96 -4.07
C LYS A 185 26.95 -14.58 -3.75
N ALA A 186 27.68 -13.75 -3.02
CA ALA A 186 27.35 -12.35 -2.84
C ALA A 186 27.36 -11.61 -4.20
N ILE A 187 28.38 -11.82 -5.04
CA ILE A 187 28.46 -11.19 -6.36
C ILE A 187 27.39 -11.73 -7.31
N GLU A 188 27.11 -13.05 -7.33
CA GLU A 188 26.00 -13.66 -8.09
C GLU A 188 24.65 -13.00 -7.73
N THR A 189 24.40 -12.81 -6.44
CA THR A 189 23.17 -12.18 -5.93
C THR A 189 23.11 -10.70 -6.29
N TYR A 190 24.21 -9.96 -6.10
CA TYR A 190 24.31 -8.55 -6.46
C TYR A 190 24.04 -8.35 -7.96
N ASP A 191 24.61 -9.20 -8.81
CA ASP A 191 24.49 -9.07 -10.25
C ASP A 191 23.03 -9.22 -10.70
N TYR A 192 22.36 -10.30 -10.27
CA TYR A 192 20.95 -10.51 -10.59
C TYR A 192 20.01 -9.46 -10.00
N MET A 193 20.26 -8.99 -8.77
CA MET A 193 19.46 -7.92 -8.16
C MET A 193 19.64 -6.57 -8.88
N SER A 194 20.88 -6.20 -9.20
CA SER A 194 21.18 -4.92 -9.86
C SER A 194 20.79 -4.89 -11.34
N GLN A 195 20.70 -6.06 -11.98
CA GLN A 195 20.09 -6.23 -13.31
C GLN A 195 18.56 -6.38 -13.25
N LYS A 196 17.96 -6.31 -12.06
CA LYS A 196 16.51 -6.37 -11.83
C LYS A 196 15.85 -7.69 -12.24
N TYR A 197 16.54 -8.82 -12.11
CA TYR A 197 15.91 -10.14 -12.29
C TYR A 197 14.99 -10.51 -11.13
N PHE A 198 15.36 -10.09 -9.92
CA PHE A 198 14.54 -10.25 -8.72
C PHE A 198 14.87 -9.17 -7.70
N THR A 199 14.07 -9.10 -6.65
CA THR A 199 14.40 -8.32 -5.45
C THR A 199 13.90 -9.02 -4.20
N HIS A 200 14.64 -8.87 -3.11
CA HIS A 200 14.20 -9.30 -1.78
C HIS A 200 13.13 -8.35 -1.22
N ALA A 201 12.36 -8.81 -0.24
CA ALA A 201 11.35 -7.99 0.41
C ALA A 201 11.95 -6.80 1.17
N SER A 202 11.12 -5.79 1.44
CA SER A 202 11.56 -4.54 2.07
C SER A 202 12.36 -4.71 3.37
N PRO A 203 11.98 -5.60 4.32
CA PRO A 203 12.76 -5.80 5.54
C PRO A 203 14.18 -6.29 5.27
N THR A 204 14.37 -7.16 4.28
CA THR A 204 15.70 -7.59 3.85
C THR A 204 16.50 -6.42 3.28
N LEU A 205 15.91 -5.60 2.41
CA LEU A 205 16.57 -4.43 1.83
C LEU A 205 16.96 -3.39 2.90
N PHE A 206 16.11 -3.20 3.92
CA PHE A 206 16.37 -2.28 5.02
C PHE A 206 17.48 -2.77 5.94
N ASN A 207 17.46 -4.05 6.32
CA ASN A 207 18.15 -4.51 7.51
C ASN A 207 19.31 -5.48 7.24
N ALA A 208 19.43 -6.07 6.03
CA ALA A 208 20.57 -6.93 5.71
C ALA A 208 21.89 -6.15 5.87
N GLY A 209 22.84 -6.76 6.57
CA GLY A 209 24.14 -6.16 6.90
C GLY A 209 24.14 -5.18 8.08
N THR A 210 22.99 -4.85 8.66
CA THR A 210 22.88 -3.92 9.80
C THR A 210 23.04 -4.65 11.15
N PRO A 211 23.25 -3.96 12.29
CA PRO A 211 23.51 -4.58 13.60
C PRO A 211 22.42 -5.52 14.13
N SER A 212 21.17 -5.39 13.68
CA SER A 212 20.06 -6.25 14.09
C SER A 212 19.23 -6.61 12.86
N PRO A 213 19.73 -7.54 12.02
CA PRO A 213 19.19 -7.82 10.70
C PRO A 213 17.90 -8.64 10.79
N GLN A 214 16.79 -8.00 11.17
CA GLN A 214 15.46 -8.58 11.01
C GLN A 214 15.06 -8.45 9.54
N MET A 215 15.02 -9.55 8.80
CA MET A 215 14.83 -9.61 7.35
C MET A 215 13.52 -10.28 6.95
N SER A 216 12.82 -10.92 7.88
CA SER A 216 11.55 -11.60 7.64
C SER A 216 10.36 -10.63 7.64
N SER A 217 9.40 -10.84 6.74
CA SER A 217 8.35 -9.84 6.49
C SER A 217 7.07 -10.04 7.30
N CYS A 218 6.70 -11.29 7.55
CA CYS A 218 5.42 -11.63 8.15
C CYS A 218 5.59 -12.71 9.22
N PHE A 219 4.73 -12.63 10.22
CA PHE A 219 4.67 -13.57 11.33
C PHE A 219 3.23 -14.06 11.51
N LEU A 220 3.06 -15.35 11.77
CA LEU A 220 1.76 -15.93 12.11
C LEU A 220 1.80 -16.40 13.55
N ILE A 221 0.81 -16.01 14.32
CA ILE A 221 0.77 -16.24 15.77
C ILE A 221 -0.52 -16.96 16.12
N ASP A 222 -0.40 -18.08 16.84
CA ASP A 222 -1.53 -18.69 17.53
C ASP A 222 -1.73 -18.01 18.89
N MET A 223 -2.99 -17.77 19.27
CA MET A 223 -3.28 -17.36 20.63
C MET A 223 -2.82 -18.47 21.58
N LYS A 224 -1.87 -18.15 22.49
CA LYS A 224 -1.24 -19.15 23.36
C LYS A 224 -2.29 -19.97 24.12
N GLU A 225 -3.16 -19.28 24.84
CA GLU A 225 -4.20 -19.87 25.68
C GLU A 225 -5.43 -18.96 25.80
N ASP A 226 -6.58 -19.55 26.11
CA ASP A 226 -7.80 -18.84 26.52
C ASP A 226 -7.73 -18.44 28.00
N SER A 227 -6.75 -17.60 28.31
CA SER A 227 -6.45 -17.08 29.66
C SER A 227 -5.92 -15.65 29.56
N ILE A 228 -5.99 -14.88 30.64
CA ILE A 228 -5.43 -13.51 30.63
C ILE A 228 -3.91 -13.55 30.38
N ASP A 229 -3.20 -14.49 31.01
CA ASP A 229 -1.76 -14.65 30.81
C ASP A 229 -1.44 -14.99 29.35
N GLY A 230 -2.15 -15.96 28.76
CA GLY A 230 -2.00 -16.31 27.34
C GLY A 230 -2.29 -15.16 26.40
N ILE A 231 -3.33 -14.37 26.67
CA ILE A 231 -3.71 -13.19 25.88
C ILE A 231 -2.63 -12.10 25.95
N TYR A 232 -2.10 -11.79 27.14
CA TYR A 232 -1.11 -10.72 27.31
C TYR A 232 0.30 -11.14 26.89
N ASP A 233 0.67 -12.42 27.02
CA ASP A 233 1.90 -12.95 26.45
C ASP A 233 1.87 -12.89 24.92
N THR A 234 0.73 -13.25 24.31
CA THR A 234 0.53 -13.12 22.86
C THR A 234 0.61 -11.64 22.43
N LEU A 235 0.02 -10.72 23.19
CA LEU A 235 0.11 -9.29 22.93
C LEU A 235 1.55 -8.77 23.00
N LYS A 236 2.32 -9.21 23.99
CA LYS A 236 3.75 -8.90 24.12
C LYS A 236 4.54 -9.39 22.91
N THR A 237 4.29 -10.63 22.46
CA THR A 237 4.89 -11.18 21.23
C THR A 237 4.56 -10.32 20.01
N CYS A 238 3.30 -9.93 19.84
CA CYS A 238 2.88 -9.01 18.77
C CYS A 238 3.61 -7.67 18.83
N ALA A 239 3.75 -7.09 20.03
CA ALA A 239 4.45 -5.82 20.21
C ALA A 239 5.96 -5.92 19.86
N LEU A 240 6.63 -7.00 20.26
CA LEU A 240 8.05 -7.22 19.94
C LEU A 240 8.28 -7.40 18.43
N ILE A 241 7.40 -8.15 17.76
CA ILE A 241 7.45 -8.33 16.31
C ILE A 241 7.17 -7.02 15.57
N SER A 242 6.12 -6.29 15.98
CA SER A 242 5.74 -5.01 15.37
C SER A 242 6.86 -3.98 15.52
N LYS A 243 7.54 -3.93 16.67
CA LYS A 243 8.70 -3.04 16.89
C LYS A 243 9.77 -3.19 15.81
N THR A 244 9.95 -4.39 15.27
CA THR A 244 10.91 -4.70 14.20
C THR A 244 10.31 -4.71 12.80
N ALA A 245 9.17 -4.03 12.61
CA ALA A 245 8.48 -3.86 11.32
C ALA A 245 7.88 -5.13 10.67
N GLY A 246 7.64 -6.18 11.47
CA GLY A 246 6.96 -7.38 11.02
C GLY A 246 5.43 -7.22 10.96
N GLY A 247 4.82 -7.64 9.85
CA GLY A 247 3.35 -7.74 9.75
C GLY A 247 2.84 -9.02 10.44
N ILE A 248 1.67 -8.98 11.07
CA ILE A 248 1.18 -10.09 11.90
C ILE A 248 -0.15 -10.64 11.36
N GLY A 249 -0.27 -11.96 11.26
CA GLY A 249 -1.53 -12.69 11.24
C GLY A 249 -1.77 -13.36 12.59
N LEU A 250 -2.86 -13.03 13.27
CA LEU A 250 -3.19 -13.54 14.60
C LEU A 250 -4.46 -14.38 14.55
N ASN A 251 -4.34 -15.65 14.94
CA ASN A 251 -5.50 -16.51 15.18
C ASN A 251 -6.13 -16.21 16.54
N VAL A 252 -7.46 -16.00 16.59
CA VAL A 252 -8.21 -15.82 17.84
C VAL A 252 -9.38 -16.82 18.03
N HIS A 253 -9.50 -17.86 17.20
CA HIS A 253 -10.62 -18.84 17.23
C HIS A 253 -10.82 -19.53 18.58
N ARG A 254 -9.76 -19.58 19.40
CA ARG A 254 -9.70 -20.34 20.66
C ARG A 254 -10.15 -19.54 21.88
N ILE A 255 -10.35 -18.22 21.74
CA ILE A 255 -10.78 -17.35 22.86
C ILE A 255 -12.29 -17.48 23.08
N ARG A 256 -12.72 -17.62 24.33
CA ARG A 256 -14.14 -17.77 24.66
C ARG A 256 -14.99 -16.56 24.24
N ALA A 257 -16.20 -16.84 23.77
CA ALA A 257 -17.14 -15.83 23.32
C ALA A 257 -17.79 -15.04 24.48
N THR A 258 -18.48 -13.96 24.14
CA THR A 258 -19.25 -13.13 25.08
C THR A 258 -20.26 -13.98 25.87
N GLY A 259 -20.39 -13.72 27.18
CA GLY A 259 -21.32 -14.45 28.06
C GLY A 259 -20.84 -15.85 28.50
N SER A 260 -19.62 -16.24 28.15
CA SER A 260 -19.01 -17.49 28.60
C SER A 260 -18.59 -17.43 30.07
N TYR A 261 -18.75 -18.53 30.80
CA TYR A 261 -18.38 -18.59 32.22
C TYR A 261 -16.87 -18.40 32.44
N ILE A 262 -16.50 -17.68 33.49
CA ILE A 262 -15.11 -17.56 33.95
C ILE A 262 -14.96 -18.23 35.31
N GLY A 263 -14.35 -19.42 35.32
CA GLY A 263 -13.98 -20.10 36.56
C GLY A 263 -13.00 -19.27 37.39
N GLY A 264 -13.22 -19.22 38.71
CA GLY A 264 -12.39 -18.46 39.66
C GLY A 264 -12.98 -17.09 40.03
N THR A 265 -13.33 -16.26 39.04
CA THR A 265 -13.91 -14.91 39.30
C THR A 265 -15.43 -14.91 39.40
N ASN A 266 -16.08 -16.02 39.03
CA ASN A 266 -17.54 -16.15 38.98
C ASN A 266 -18.23 -15.10 38.10
N GLY A 267 -17.50 -14.59 37.09
CA GLY A 267 -17.99 -13.61 36.12
C GLY A 267 -18.31 -14.24 34.76
N THR A 268 -18.74 -13.40 33.84
CA THR A 268 -18.94 -13.75 32.42
C THR A 268 -17.93 -13.01 31.54
N SER A 269 -17.49 -13.66 30.46
CA SER A 269 -16.57 -13.08 29.48
C SER A 269 -17.23 -11.97 28.69
N ASN A 270 -16.46 -10.92 28.40
CA ASN A 270 -16.88 -9.86 27.49
C ASN A 270 -16.56 -10.17 26.01
N GLY A 271 -16.03 -11.37 25.73
CA GLY A 271 -15.77 -11.86 24.37
C GLY A 271 -14.59 -11.21 23.65
N LEU A 272 -14.55 -11.39 22.33
CA LEU A 272 -13.45 -10.95 21.47
C LEU A 272 -13.34 -9.43 21.36
N ILE A 273 -14.46 -8.70 21.33
CA ILE A 273 -14.49 -7.28 20.96
C ILE A 273 -13.61 -6.41 21.88
N PRO A 274 -13.72 -6.48 23.23
CA PRO A 274 -12.86 -5.69 24.10
C PRO A 274 -11.39 -6.13 24.04
N MET A 275 -11.12 -7.43 23.87
CA MET A 275 -9.75 -7.94 23.70
C MET A 275 -9.10 -7.31 22.46
N LEU A 276 -9.79 -7.34 21.32
CA LEU A 276 -9.27 -6.82 20.05
C LEU A 276 -9.04 -5.31 20.09
N ARG A 277 -9.76 -4.55 20.93
CA ARG A 277 -9.44 -3.13 21.16
C ARG A 277 -8.08 -2.91 21.82
N VAL A 278 -7.65 -3.82 22.70
CA VAL A 278 -6.29 -3.76 23.29
C VAL A 278 -5.23 -4.00 22.21
N TYR A 279 -5.46 -4.98 21.33
CA TYR A 279 -4.59 -5.24 20.18
C TYR A 279 -4.56 -4.05 19.21
N ASN A 280 -5.70 -3.42 18.94
CA ASN A 280 -5.81 -2.22 18.11
C ASN A 280 -4.95 -1.07 18.66
N ASN A 281 -5.10 -0.77 19.95
CA ASN A 281 -4.33 0.29 20.58
C ASN A 281 -2.83 -0.02 20.62
N THR A 282 -2.46 -1.30 20.74
CA THR A 282 -1.06 -1.74 20.67
C THR A 282 -0.49 -1.57 19.27
N ALA A 283 -1.25 -1.91 18.22
CA ALA A 283 -0.83 -1.69 16.83
C ALA A 283 -0.54 -0.22 16.54
N ARG A 284 -1.37 0.69 17.08
CA ARG A 284 -1.15 2.15 16.99
C ARG A 284 0.03 2.65 17.82
N TYR A 285 0.24 2.07 19.01
CA TYR A 285 1.31 2.51 19.91
C TYR A 285 2.69 2.12 19.39
N VAL A 286 2.83 0.89 18.89
CA VAL A 286 4.09 0.35 18.36
C VAL A 286 4.19 0.63 16.86
N ASP A 287 4.12 1.92 16.49
CA ASP A 287 4.34 2.39 15.13
C ASP A 287 5.84 2.43 14.82
N GLN A 288 6.24 1.86 13.69
CA GLN A 288 7.54 1.26 13.49
C GLN A 288 8.63 2.33 13.22
N GLY A 289 9.48 2.59 14.22
CA GLY A 289 10.76 3.30 14.03
C GLY A 289 10.65 4.70 13.40
N GLY A 290 9.60 5.45 13.72
CA GLY A 290 9.33 6.79 13.15
C GLY A 290 8.47 6.76 11.89
N ASN A 291 7.39 5.97 11.90
CA ASN A 291 6.43 5.79 10.79
C ASN A 291 7.07 5.27 9.50
N LYS A 292 8.15 4.48 9.56
CA LYS A 292 8.69 3.82 8.36
C LYS A 292 7.65 2.88 7.74
N ARG A 293 6.81 2.26 8.58
CA ARG A 293 5.65 1.46 8.20
C ARG A 293 4.70 1.33 9.41
N PRO A 294 3.39 1.56 9.29
CA PRO A 294 2.46 1.39 10.41
C PRO A 294 2.39 -0.06 10.91
N GLY A 295 2.22 -0.25 12.22
CA GLY A 295 1.91 -1.56 12.81
C GLY A 295 0.58 -2.10 12.25
N ALA A 296 0.59 -3.30 11.67
CA ALA A 296 -0.57 -3.87 10.98
C ALA A 296 -0.78 -5.34 11.33
N PHE A 297 -1.92 -5.65 11.96
CA PHE A 297 -2.30 -7.01 12.35
C PHE A 297 -3.58 -7.42 11.60
N ALA A 298 -3.59 -8.61 11.00
CA ALA A 298 -4.79 -9.27 10.50
C ALA A 298 -5.26 -10.30 11.53
N ILE A 299 -6.50 -10.16 11.98
CA ILE A 299 -7.14 -11.04 12.94
C ILE A 299 -7.95 -12.09 12.18
N TYR A 300 -7.72 -13.37 12.47
CA TYR A 300 -8.41 -14.50 11.85
C TYR A 300 -9.47 -15.06 12.79
N LEU A 301 -10.69 -15.24 12.28
CA LEU A 301 -11.80 -15.86 12.98
C LEU A 301 -12.54 -16.92 12.12
N GLU A 302 -12.84 -18.09 12.67
CA GLU A 302 -13.72 -19.07 12.00
C GLU A 302 -15.20 -18.67 12.15
N PRO A 303 -16.04 -18.85 11.10
CA PRO A 303 -17.41 -18.30 11.06
C PRO A 303 -18.41 -18.98 12.01
N TRP A 304 -18.03 -20.08 12.68
CA TRP A 304 -18.86 -20.69 13.74
C TRP A 304 -18.71 -19.97 15.09
N HIS A 305 -17.73 -19.09 15.25
CA HIS A 305 -17.50 -18.45 16.55
C HIS A 305 -18.67 -17.54 16.94
N ALA A 306 -19.14 -17.61 18.19
CA ALA A 306 -20.35 -16.89 18.61
C ALA A 306 -20.24 -15.35 18.57
N ASP A 307 -19.03 -14.79 18.61
CA ASP A 307 -18.82 -13.33 18.43
C ASP A 307 -18.66 -12.89 16.95
N VAL A 308 -18.90 -13.77 15.95
CA VAL A 308 -18.61 -13.47 14.53
C VAL A 308 -19.33 -12.24 13.99
N PHE A 309 -20.59 -11.99 14.38
CA PHE A 309 -21.31 -10.79 13.91
C PHE A 309 -20.67 -9.50 14.43
N GLY A 310 -20.30 -9.45 15.71
CA GLY A 310 -19.59 -8.31 16.28
C GLY A 310 -18.20 -8.12 15.64
N PHE A 311 -17.53 -9.21 15.30
CA PHE A 311 -16.23 -9.19 14.62
C PHE A 311 -16.31 -8.54 13.23
N LEU A 312 -17.36 -8.83 12.45
CA LEU A 312 -17.59 -8.25 11.11
C LEU A 312 -17.80 -6.73 11.15
N ASP A 313 -18.33 -6.20 12.25
CA ASP A 313 -18.61 -4.77 12.41
C ASP A 313 -17.41 -3.93 12.88
N LEU A 314 -16.31 -4.56 13.31
CA LEU A 314 -15.20 -3.87 13.98
C LEU A 314 -14.52 -2.78 13.14
N ARG A 315 -14.54 -2.93 11.81
CA ARG A 315 -13.93 -1.98 10.85
C ARG A 315 -14.92 -0.98 10.26
N LYS A 316 -16.24 -1.15 10.50
CA LYS A 316 -17.25 -0.25 9.94
C LYS A 316 -17.05 1.18 10.45
N ASN A 317 -17.27 2.16 9.58
CA ASN A 317 -17.10 3.57 9.93
C ASN A 317 -18.19 4.06 10.87
N HIS A 318 -19.43 3.61 10.67
CA HIS A 318 -20.57 3.92 11.52
C HIS A 318 -20.65 3.00 12.76
N GLY A 319 -21.48 3.39 13.73
CA GLY A 319 -21.71 2.69 14.99
C GLY A 319 -20.90 3.21 16.18
N LYS A 320 -20.99 2.52 17.32
CA LYS A 320 -20.39 2.96 18.59
C LYS A 320 -18.88 2.72 18.61
N GLU A 321 -18.11 3.73 19.02
CA GLU A 321 -16.64 3.66 19.00
C GLU A 321 -16.08 2.60 19.98
N GLU A 322 -16.79 2.31 21.06
CA GLU A 322 -16.37 1.33 22.07
C GLU A 322 -16.34 -0.11 21.55
N VAL A 323 -16.92 -0.36 20.38
CA VAL A 323 -16.99 -1.66 19.69
C VAL A 323 -16.35 -1.57 18.29
N ARG A 324 -15.34 -0.71 18.14
CA ARG A 324 -14.58 -0.54 16.90
C ARG A 324 -13.07 -0.73 17.14
N ALA A 325 -12.40 -1.24 16.12
CA ALA A 325 -10.96 -1.45 16.08
C ALA A 325 -10.51 -1.37 14.61
N ARG A 326 -10.42 -0.15 14.08
CA ARG A 326 -10.23 0.13 12.64
C ARG A 326 -8.78 0.03 12.19
N ASP A 327 -7.82 0.03 13.11
CA ASP A 327 -6.40 -0.12 12.80
C ASP A 327 -6.00 -1.60 12.60
N LEU A 328 -6.90 -2.53 12.95
CA LEU A 328 -6.77 -3.95 12.66
C LEU A 328 -7.44 -4.32 11.33
N PHE A 329 -6.90 -5.35 10.69
CA PHE A 329 -7.52 -6.03 9.55
C PHE A 329 -8.23 -7.30 10.02
N TYR A 330 -9.24 -7.73 9.28
CA TYR A 330 -10.07 -8.87 9.64
C TYR A 330 -10.12 -9.88 8.50
N ALA A 331 -10.05 -11.16 8.87
CA ALA A 331 -10.04 -12.28 7.95
C ALA A 331 -10.92 -13.42 8.49
N LEU A 332 -11.66 -14.07 7.60
CA LEU A 332 -12.41 -15.27 7.92
C LEU A 332 -11.63 -16.51 7.51
N TRP A 333 -11.56 -17.49 8.41
CA TRP A 333 -10.98 -18.81 8.19
C TRP A 333 -12.12 -19.82 8.03
N ILE A 334 -12.53 -20.06 6.78
CA ILE A 334 -13.85 -20.61 6.46
C ILE A 334 -13.75 -22.12 6.22
N PRO A 335 -14.44 -22.98 7.00
CA PRO A 335 -14.60 -24.39 6.69
C PRO A 335 -15.56 -24.58 5.51
N ASP A 336 -15.35 -25.62 4.72
CA ASP A 336 -16.19 -26.01 3.57
C ASP A 336 -17.65 -26.21 4.00
N LEU A 337 -17.88 -26.72 5.20
CA LEU A 337 -19.23 -26.91 5.75
C LEU A 337 -20.04 -25.62 5.76
N PHE A 338 -19.43 -24.48 6.10
CA PHE A 338 -20.13 -23.21 6.08
C PHE A 338 -20.58 -22.86 4.65
N MET A 339 -19.69 -23.02 3.67
CA MET A 339 -20.00 -22.76 2.26
C MET A 339 -21.11 -23.70 1.74
N LYS A 340 -21.07 -25.00 2.11
CA LYS A 340 -22.14 -25.98 1.80
C LYS A 340 -23.48 -25.53 2.39
N ARG A 341 -23.52 -25.20 3.68
CA ARG A 341 -24.75 -24.73 4.37
C ARG A 341 -25.28 -23.42 3.78
N VAL A 342 -24.43 -22.50 3.32
CA VAL A 342 -24.87 -21.29 2.61
C VAL A 342 -25.52 -21.64 1.27
N GLN A 343 -24.91 -22.53 0.47
CA GLN A 343 -25.42 -22.97 -0.84
C GLN A 343 -26.76 -23.69 -0.72
N GLU A 344 -26.90 -24.56 0.28
CA GLU A 344 -28.10 -25.37 0.52
C GLU A 344 -29.19 -24.62 1.29
N ASN A 345 -28.92 -23.37 1.68
CA ASN A 345 -29.79 -22.60 2.57
C ASN A 345 -30.10 -23.39 3.86
N GLY A 346 -29.06 -23.98 4.46
CA GLY A 346 -29.10 -24.72 5.71
C GLY A 346 -28.99 -23.82 6.94
N GLU A 347 -29.02 -24.46 8.11
CA GLU A 347 -28.76 -23.82 9.39
C GLU A 347 -27.25 -23.79 9.71
N TRP A 348 -26.85 -22.83 10.52
CA TRP A 348 -25.50 -22.64 11.01
C TRP A 348 -25.52 -22.31 12.50
N THR A 349 -24.88 -23.16 13.29
CA THR A 349 -24.80 -23.01 14.74
C THR A 349 -23.55 -22.26 15.17
N LEU A 350 -23.75 -21.18 15.90
CA LEU A 350 -22.71 -20.40 16.55
C LEU A 350 -22.32 -21.05 17.87
N MET A 351 -21.02 -21.20 18.11
CA MET A 351 -20.46 -21.94 19.23
C MET A 351 -19.38 -21.13 19.96
N CYS A 352 -19.26 -21.37 21.26
CA CYS A 352 -18.13 -20.89 22.05
C CYS A 352 -17.03 -21.97 22.10
N PRO A 353 -15.75 -21.66 21.84
CA PRO A 353 -14.68 -22.65 21.85
C PRO A 353 -14.45 -23.29 23.24
N ASN A 354 -14.85 -22.63 24.33
CA ASN A 354 -14.79 -23.22 25.68
C ASN A 354 -15.84 -24.33 25.89
N GLU A 355 -16.96 -24.31 25.15
CA GLU A 355 -18.05 -25.29 25.25
C GLU A 355 -17.96 -26.37 24.16
N CYS A 356 -17.44 -25.99 23.00
CA CYS A 356 -17.23 -26.82 21.83
C CYS A 356 -15.72 -26.84 21.47
N PRO A 357 -14.85 -27.38 22.36
CA PRO A 357 -13.41 -27.36 22.15
C PRO A 357 -12.97 -28.23 20.96
N GLY A 358 -11.81 -27.95 20.40
CA GLY A 358 -11.21 -28.79 19.35
C GLY A 358 -11.60 -28.45 17.92
N LEU A 359 -12.66 -27.67 17.68
CA LEU A 359 -13.07 -27.24 16.32
C LEU A 359 -11.94 -26.53 15.54
N ALA A 360 -11.15 -25.71 16.23
CA ALA A 360 -10.00 -25.01 15.65
C ALA A 360 -8.76 -25.92 15.44
N SER A 361 -8.82 -27.19 15.87
CA SER A 361 -7.71 -28.16 15.77
C SER A 361 -7.98 -29.27 14.76
N VAL A 362 -9.15 -29.30 14.12
CA VAL A 362 -9.54 -30.26 13.08
C VAL A 362 -10.00 -29.51 11.82
N TYR A 363 -10.00 -30.18 10.67
CA TYR A 363 -10.45 -29.64 9.38
C TYR A 363 -11.09 -30.74 8.53
N GLY A 364 -11.77 -30.37 7.45
CA GLY A 364 -12.43 -31.31 6.54
C GLY A 364 -13.45 -32.21 7.25
N ASP A 365 -13.44 -33.50 6.92
CA ASP A 365 -14.46 -34.46 7.39
C ASP A 365 -14.45 -34.61 8.92
N GLU A 366 -13.28 -34.51 9.57
CA GLU A 366 -13.16 -34.54 11.03
C GLU A 366 -13.82 -33.30 11.68
N PHE A 367 -13.69 -32.13 11.05
CA PHE A 367 -14.39 -30.93 11.49
C PHE A 367 -15.89 -31.07 11.33
N GLU A 368 -16.36 -31.57 10.19
CA GLU A 368 -17.79 -31.76 9.93
C GLU A 368 -18.42 -32.70 10.97
N ALA A 369 -17.80 -33.86 11.19
CA ALA A 369 -18.26 -34.82 12.19
C ALA A 369 -18.30 -34.24 13.62
N LEU A 370 -17.25 -33.52 14.02
CA LEU A 370 -17.18 -32.91 15.36
C LEU A 370 -18.22 -31.80 15.53
N TYR A 371 -18.34 -30.91 14.55
CA TYR A 371 -19.29 -29.80 14.57
C TYR A 371 -20.73 -30.29 14.65
N GLU A 372 -21.12 -31.24 13.78
CA GLU A 372 -22.46 -31.83 13.81
C GLU A 372 -22.75 -32.61 15.10
N SER A 373 -21.73 -33.21 15.72
CA SER A 373 -21.89 -33.86 17.02
C SER A 373 -22.26 -32.85 18.11
N TYR A 374 -21.73 -31.63 18.05
CA TYR A 374 -22.07 -30.54 18.98
C TYR A 374 -23.43 -29.92 18.70
N GLU A 375 -23.83 -29.82 17.43
CA GLU A 375 -25.20 -29.47 17.04
C GLU A 375 -26.20 -30.48 17.65
N LYS A 376 -25.95 -31.80 17.49
CA LYS A 376 -26.80 -32.87 18.06
C LYS A 376 -26.85 -32.89 19.58
N GLN A 377 -25.76 -32.48 20.24
CA GLN A 377 -25.68 -32.35 21.70
C GLN A 377 -26.31 -31.05 22.22
N ASN A 378 -26.81 -30.18 21.33
CA ASN A 378 -27.36 -28.86 21.67
C ASN A 378 -26.38 -27.99 22.47
N LYS A 379 -25.09 -28.02 22.10
CA LYS A 379 -24.04 -27.20 22.72
C LYS A 379 -23.85 -25.84 22.05
N GLY A 380 -24.61 -25.56 20.99
CA GLY A 380 -24.62 -24.26 20.32
C GLY A 380 -25.17 -23.14 21.20
N ARG A 381 -24.63 -21.93 21.01
CA ARG A 381 -25.13 -20.72 21.67
C ARG A 381 -26.33 -20.12 20.93
N GLU A 382 -26.29 -20.14 19.61
CA GLU A 382 -27.35 -19.63 18.74
C GLU A 382 -27.32 -20.40 17.42
N THR A 383 -28.47 -20.72 16.84
CA THR A 383 -28.56 -21.28 15.49
C THR A 383 -29.22 -20.26 14.57
N VAL A 384 -28.56 -19.94 13.47
CA VAL A 384 -29.04 -18.97 12.46
C VAL A 384 -29.12 -19.64 11.09
N ARG A 385 -29.81 -19.01 10.14
CA ARG A 385 -29.69 -19.40 8.73
C ARG A 385 -28.27 -19.08 8.26
N ALA A 386 -27.59 -20.01 7.59
CA ALA A 386 -26.23 -19.78 7.12
C ALA A 386 -26.12 -18.53 6.22
N GLN A 387 -27.14 -18.31 5.38
CA GLN A 387 -27.23 -17.14 4.52
C GLN A 387 -27.34 -15.82 5.29
N LYS A 388 -27.89 -15.80 6.52
CA LYS A 388 -27.92 -14.59 7.36
C LYS A 388 -26.50 -14.11 7.68
N LEU A 389 -25.63 -15.02 8.08
CA LEU A 389 -24.23 -14.71 8.32
C LEU A 389 -23.53 -14.35 7.01
N TRP A 390 -23.82 -15.06 5.93
CA TRP A 390 -23.30 -14.73 4.59
C TRP A 390 -23.59 -13.29 4.19
N TYR A 391 -24.83 -12.82 4.31
CA TYR A 391 -25.19 -11.43 4.00
C TYR A 391 -24.43 -10.42 4.84
N ALA A 392 -24.22 -10.68 6.14
CA ALA A 392 -23.42 -9.82 7.00
C ALA A 392 -21.94 -9.74 6.56
N ILE A 393 -21.37 -10.86 6.08
CA ILE A 393 -20.02 -10.89 5.51
C ILE A 393 -19.94 -10.00 4.27
N LEU A 394 -20.88 -10.15 3.34
CA LEU A 394 -20.89 -9.37 2.10
C LEU A 394 -21.14 -7.87 2.34
N GLU A 395 -21.98 -7.53 3.32
CA GLU A 395 -22.22 -6.14 3.74
C GLU A 395 -20.94 -5.50 4.27
N ALA A 396 -20.23 -6.18 5.18
CA ALA A 396 -18.95 -5.70 5.68
C ALA A 396 -17.92 -5.51 4.56
N GLN A 397 -17.86 -6.45 3.60
CA GLN A 397 -16.95 -6.36 2.45
C GLN A 397 -17.28 -5.19 1.54
N THR A 398 -18.56 -4.94 1.31
CA THR A 398 -19.01 -3.83 0.47
C THR A 398 -18.67 -2.48 1.11
N GLU A 399 -18.81 -2.36 2.43
CA GLU A 399 -18.53 -1.12 3.16
C GLU A 399 -17.03 -0.87 3.39
N THR A 400 -16.25 -1.92 3.64
CA THR A 400 -14.89 -1.78 4.18
C THR A 400 -13.80 -2.46 3.36
N GLY A 401 -14.16 -3.28 2.37
CA GLY A 401 -13.24 -4.17 1.66
C GLY A 401 -12.79 -5.40 2.46
N ASN A 402 -13.26 -5.55 3.71
CA ASN A 402 -12.95 -6.62 4.66
C ASN A 402 -14.24 -7.30 5.15
N PRO A 403 -14.21 -8.54 5.66
CA PRO A 403 -13.03 -9.36 5.92
C PRO A 403 -12.46 -10.04 4.68
N PHE A 404 -11.18 -10.43 4.80
CA PHE A 404 -10.52 -11.34 3.85
C PHE A 404 -11.18 -12.73 3.90
N MET A 405 -11.09 -13.49 2.81
CA MET A 405 -11.73 -14.80 2.67
C MET A 405 -10.68 -15.88 2.40
N LEU A 406 -10.51 -16.78 3.37
CA LEU A 406 -9.61 -17.93 3.24
C LEU A 406 -10.35 -19.22 3.56
N TYR A 407 -10.08 -20.26 2.78
CA TYR A 407 -10.76 -21.55 2.89
C TYR A 407 -9.89 -22.53 3.67
N LYS A 408 -10.23 -22.70 4.95
CA LYS A 408 -9.51 -23.51 5.95
C LYS A 408 -9.16 -24.89 5.42
N ASP A 409 -10.12 -25.56 4.80
CA ASP A 409 -9.94 -26.94 4.38
C ASP A 409 -9.07 -27.04 3.12
N ALA A 410 -9.17 -26.10 2.19
CA ALA A 410 -8.26 -26.03 1.04
C ALA A 410 -6.81 -25.75 1.48
N CYS A 411 -6.63 -24.87 2.47
CA CYS A 411 -5.33 -24.59 3.08
C CYS A 411 -4.72 -25.84 3.73
N ASN A 412 -5.48 -26.56 4.56
CA ASN A 412 -4.99 -27.71 5.31
C ASN A 412 -4.83 -28.97 4.45
N ARG A 413 -5.77 -29.28 3.55
CA ARG A 413 -5.67 -30.46 2.67
C ARG A 413 -4.46 -30.40 1.75
N LYS A 414 -4.07 -29.19 1.34
CA LYS A 414 -3.07 -28.92 0.29
C LYS A 414 -1.84 -28.17 0.81
N SER A 415 -1.47 -28.42 2.06
CA SER A 415 -0.23 -27.92 2.64
C SER A 415 0.76 -29.05 2.83
N ASN A 416 2.02 -28.81 2.48
CA ASN A 416 3.11 -29.72 2.78
C ASN A 416 3.42 -29.80 4.29
N GLN A 417 2.93 -28.84 5.09
CA GLN A 417 3.07 -28.84 6.54
C GLN A 417 1.93 -29.57 7.27
N LYS A 418 1.02 -30.24 6.55
CA LYS A 418 -0.15 -30.91 7.17
C LYS A 418 0.21 -32.00 8.19
N ASN A 419 1.45 -32.51 8.19
CA ASN A 419 1.96 -33.46 9.18
C ASN A 419 2.22 -32.83 10.56
N LEU A 420 2.29 -31.50 10.66
CA LEU A 420 2.51 -30.77 11.92
C LEU A 420 1.23 -30.60 12.75
N GLY A 421 0.08 -30.67 12.08
CA GLY A 421 -1.24 -30.44 12.64
C GLY A 421 -2.03 -29.41 11.84
N THR A 422 -3.19 -29.02 12.37
CA THR A 422 -4.09 -28.07 11.70
C THR A 422 -3.54 -26.66 11.71
N ILE A 423 -3.39 -26.08 10.51
CA ILE A 423 -3.09 -24.68 10.27
C ILE A 423 -4.35 -23.86 10.54
N ARG A 424 -4.21 -22.80 11.34
CA ARG A 424 -5.35 -22.06 11.89
C ARG A 424 -5.52 -20.65 11.32
N SER A 425 -4.56 -20.13 10.59
CA SER A 425 -4.62 -18.78 10.02
C SER A 425 -3.68 -18.63 8.84
N SER A 426 -3.71 -17.44 8.25
CA SER A 426 -2.69 -16.96 7.32
C SER A 426 -2.02 -15.70 7.92
N ASN A 427 -1.09 -15.09 7.20
CA ASN A 427 -0.46 -13.82 7.56
C ASN A 427 -1.32 -12.56 7.29
N LEU A 428 -0.73 -11.38 7.45
CA LEU A 428 -1.34 -10.08 7.13
C LEU A 428 -1.90 -9.98 5.69
N CYS A 429 -1.17 -10.51 4.70
CA CYS A 429 -1.48 -10.31 3.28
C CYS A 429 -2.14 -11.54 2.62
N THR A 430 -2.50 -12.57 3.38
CA THR A 430 -3.26 -13.75 2.93
C THR A 430 -2.54 -14.73 1.98
N GLU A 431 -1.22 -14.62 1.78
CA GLU A 431 -0.43 -15.51 0.92
C GLU A 431 0.30 -16.63 1.69
N ILE A 432 0.51 -16.47 3.00
CA ILE A 432 1.30 -17.41 3.81
C ILE A 432 0.43 -18.33 4.62
N VAL A 433 0.62 -19.64 4.43
CA VAL A 433 -0.19 -20.68 5.08
C VAL A 433 0.77 -21.65 5.78
N GLU A 434 1.19 -21.26 6.97
CA GLU A 434 2.18 -21.96 7.78
C GLU A 434 1.59 -22.37 9.14
N TYR A 435 2.07 -23.49 9.67
CA TYR A 435 1.66 -24.01 10.96
C TYR A 435 2.08 -23.09 12.12
N THR A 436 1.22 -22.99 13.12
CA THR A 436 1.47 -22.23 14.36
C THR A 436 1.01 -23.02 15.58
N ALA A 437 1.70 -22.78 16.69
CA ALA A 437 1.42 -23.36 18.00
C ALA A 437 1.75 -22.34 19.10
N PRO A 438 1.32 -22.55 20.36
CA PRO A 438 1.67 -21.65 21.47
C PRO A 438 3.18 -21.39 21.65
N ASP A 439 4.00 -22.31 21.16
CA ASP A 439 5.46 -22.28 21.25
C ASP A 439 6.15 -22.11 19.88
N GLU A 440 5.38 -21.89 18.80
CA GLU A 440 5.85 -21.72 17.43
C GLU A 440 5.13 -20.56 16.74
N VAL A 441 5.91 -19.53 16.41
CA VAL A 441 5.45 -18.39 15.60
C VAL A 441 5.99 -18.61 14.19
N ALA A 442 5.12 -18.83 13.21
CA ALA A 442 5.56 -19.01 11.82
C ALA A 442 6.16 -17.71 11.26
N VAL A 443 7.13 -17.85 10.36
CA VAL A 443 7.97 -16.74 9.87
C VAL A 443 8.15 -16.84 8.37
N CYS A 444 7.80 -15.77 7.67
CA CYS A 444 7.92 -15.73 6.23
C CYS A 444 9.12 -14.90 5.73
N ASN A 445 9.94 -15.53 4.90
CA ASN A 445 11.11 -14.95 4.23
C ASN A 445 10.78 -14.79 2.74
N LEU A 446 10.75 -13.54 2.25
CA LEU A 446 10.10 -13.19 1.00
C LEU A 446 11.05 -12.59 -0.05
N ALA A 447 10.89 -13.01 -1.31
CA ALA A 447 11.48 -12.35 -2.48
C ALA A 447 10.55 -12.47 -3.69
N SER A 448 10.69 -11.57 -4.67
CA SER A 448 9.87 -11.57 -5.89
C SER A 448 10.72 -11.55 -7.16
N LEU A 449 10.37 -12.40 -8.11
CA LEU A 449 10.95 -12.44 -9.46
C LEU A 449 10.30 -11.38 -10.36
N ALA A 450 11.10 -10.63 -11.10
CA ALA A 450 10.62 -9.62 -12.04
C ALA A 450 10.38 -10.27 -13.42
N LEU A 451 9.14 -10.68 -13.67
CA LEU A 451 8.77 -11.43 -14.87
C LEU A 451 9.16 -10.75 -16.20
N PRO A 452 9.12 -9.40 -16.35
CA PRO A 452 9.54 -8.73 -17.58
C PRO A 452 11.01 -8.90 -17.94
N SER A 453 11.87 -9.22 -16.97
CA SER A 453 13.31 -9.43 -17.17
C SER A 453 13.63 -10.74 -17.88
N PHE A 454 12.66 -11.66 -17.97
CA PHE A 454 12.78 -12.95 -18.66
C PHE A 454 12.15 -12.94 -20.06
N VAL A 455 11.71 -11.78 -20.55
CA VAL A 455 11.18 -11.65 -21.91
C VAL A 455 12.32 -11.30 -22.87
N ASP A 456 12.59 -12.15 -23.85
CA ASP A 456 13.44 -11.79 -24.99
C ASP A 456 12.60 -10.95 -25.98
N TYR A 457 12.71 -9.64 -25.85
CA TYR A 457 12.00 -8.67 -26.70
C TYR A 457 12.32 -8.80 -28.20
N LYS A 458 13.51 -9.31 -28.58
CA LYS A 458 13.88 -9.45 -29.99
C LYS A 458 13.19 -10.63 -30.62
N ARG A 459 13.06 -11.73 -29.87
CA ARG A 459 12.42 -12.97 -30.32
C ARG A 459 10.92 -13.01 -30.02
N GLY A 460 10.44 -12.18 -29.09
CA GLY A 460 9.05 -12.19 -28.62
C GLY A 460 8.70 -13.46 -27.84
N VAL A 461 9.66 -14.01 -27.09
CA VAL A 461 9.49 -15.26 -26.33
C VAL A 461 9.86 -15.07 -24.87
N PHE A 462 9.31 -15.91 -24.01
CA PHE A 462 9.64 -15.97 -22.59
C PHE A 462 10.74 -16.99 -22.33
N ASP A 463 11.79 -16.60 -21.61
CA ASP A 463 12.95 -17.44 -21.29
C ASP A 463 12.74 -18.19 -19.97
N PHE A 464 12.19 -19.40 -20.08
CA PHE A 464 11.93 -20.27 -18.95
C PHE A 464 13.20 -20.86 -18.33
N GLU A 465 14.26 -21.06 -19.10
CA GLU A 465 15.54 -21.57 -18.58
C GLU A 465 16.19 -20.53 -17.67
N LYS A 466 16.20 -19.26 -18.08
CA LYS A 466 16.71 -18.18 -17.24
C LYS A 466 15.86 -17.96 -16.00
N LEU A 467 14.53 -18.07 -16.12
CA LEU A 467 13.64 -18.04 -14.96
C LEU A 467 13.95 -19.17 -13.97
N HIS A 468 14.19 -20.38 -14.47
CA HIS A 468 14.56 -21.53 -13.65
C HIS A 468 15.89 -21.29 -12.92
N GLU A 469 16.93 -20.84 -13.63
CA GLU A 469 18.24 -20.54 -13.05
C GLU A 469 18.16 -19.49 -11.93
N VAL A 470 17.53 -18.34 -12.20
CA VAL A 470 17.42 -17.25 -11.22
C VAL A 470 16.59 -17.69 -10.01
N THR A 471 15.52 -18.46 -10.22
CA THR A 471 14.70 -18.99 -9.13
C THR A 471 15.53 -19.83 -8.16
N GLN A 472 16.45 -20.67 -8.66
CA GLN A 472 17.35 -21.43 -7.80
C GLN A 472 18.27 -20.53 -6.95
N VAL A 473 18.79 -19.43 -7.52
CA VAL A 473 19.57 -18.44 -6.77
C VAL A 473 18.74 -17.83 -5.64
N VAL A 474 17.50 -17.43 -5.92
CA VAL A 474 16.60 -16.84 -4.93
C VAL A 474 16.27 -17.84 -3.82
N THR A 475 16.04 -19.11 -4.15
CA THR A 475 15.82 -20.17 -3.15
C THR A 475 16.99 -20.31 -2.19
N ARG A 476 18.23 -20.32 -2.70
CA ARG A 476 19.45 -20.33 -1.86
C ARG A 476 19.52 -19.11 -0.96
N ASN A 477 19.25 -17.93 -1.52
CA ASN A 477 19.28 -16.67 -0.77
C ASN A 477 18.28 -16.67 0.39
N LEU A 478 17.02 -17.07 0.12
CA LEU A 478 15.98 -17.14 1.13
C LEU A 478 16.28 -18.20 2.20
N ASN A 479 16.84 -19.36 1.82
CA ASN A 479 17.28 -20.35 2.79
C ASN A 479 18.42 -19.82 3.68
N LYS A 480 19.35 -19.03 3.12
CA LYS A 480 20.44 -18.41 3.89
C LYS A 480 19.92 -17.35 4.85
N ILE A 481 18.92 -16.56 4.43
CA ILE A 481 18.24 -15.57 5.29
C ILE A 481 17.73 -16.21 6.59
N ILE A 482 17.21 -17.44 6.56
CA ILE A 482 16.77 -18.15 7.78
C ILE A 482 17.89 -18.25 8.83
N GLU A 483 19.13 -18.41 8.39
CA GLU A 483 20.30 -18.58 9.27
C GLU A 483 20.79 -17.25 9.83
N VAL A 484 20.83 -16.22 8.99
CA VAL A 484 21.40 -14.90 9.34
C VAL A 484 20.39 -13.92 9.94
N ASN A 485 19.09 -14.25 9.91
CA ASN A 485 18.02 -13.40 10.43
C ASN A 485 18.10 -13.22 11.96
N HIS A 486 17.83 -12.00 12.42
CA HIS A 486 17.58 -11.71 13.83
C HIS A 486 16.09 -11.90 14.16
N TYR A 487 15.78 -12.90 14.99
CA TYR A 487 14.41 -13.19 15.38
C TYR A 487 13.99 -12.35 16.60
N PRO A 488 12.86 -11.64 16.54
CA PRO A 488 12.40 -10.80 17.66
C PRO A 488 11.91 -11.60 18.87
N VAL A 489 11.53 -12.87 18.66
CA VAL A 489 11.05 -13.81 19.69
C VAL A 489 11.59 -15.22 19.41
N GLU A 490 11.76 -16.04 20.45
CA GLU A 490 12.39 -17.37 20.32
C GLU A 490 11.47 -18.38 19.63
N GLU A 491 10.16 -18.28 19.81
CA GLU A 491 9.17 -19.10 19.12
C GLU A 491 9.25 -18.95 17.60
N ALA A 492 9.62 -17.75 17.13
CA ALA A 492 9.82 -17.47 15.70
C ALA A 492 11.08 -18.15 15.16
N ARG A 493 12.17 -18.09 15.94
CA ARG A 493 13.41 -18.79 15.61
C ARG A 493 13.19 -20.29 15.56
N ARG A 494 12.51 -20.85 16.56
CA ARG A 494 12.20 -22.28 16.65
C ARG A 494 11.45 -22.77 15.41
N SER A 495 10.34 -22.14 15.07
CA SER A 495 9.52 -22.52 13.92
C SER A 495 10.34 -22.47 12.62
N ASN A 496 11.05 -21.35 12.38
CA ASN A 496 11.77 -21.16 11.13
C ASN A 496 12.96 -22.13 10.98
N PHE A 497 13.64 -22.52 12.07
CA PHE A 497 14.71 -23.52 12.00
C PHE A 497 14.18 -24.96 11.84
N ARG A 498 13.01 -25.28 12.40
CA ARG A 498 12.39 -26.60 12.31
C ARG A 498 11.85 -26.90 10.90
N HIS A 499 11.17 -25.92 10.30
CA HIS A 499 10.41 -26.13 9.06
C HIS A 499 11.02 -25.44 7.85
N ARG A 500 11.85 -24.41 8.07
CA ARG A 500 12.56 -23.64 7.05
C ARG A 500 11.70 -23.16 5.87
N PRO A 501 10.48 -22.63 6.08
CA PRO A 501 9.66 -22.14 4.98
C PRO A 501 10.26 -20.88 4.34
N ILE A 502 10.05 -20.75 3.03
CA ILE A 502 10.33 -19.54 2.27
C ILE A 502 9.10 -19.20 1.41
N GLY A 503 8.99 -17.95 0.98
CA GLY A 503 7.90 -17.49 0.13
C GLY A 503 8.42 -16.72 -1.07
N MET A 504 8.45 -17.38 -2.22
CA MET A 504 8.81 -16.75 -3.48
C MET A 504 7.56 -16.29 -4.22
N GLY A 505 7.56 -15.04 -4.63
CA GLY A 505 6.50 -14.44 -5.44
C GLY A 505 7.00 -13.96 -6.79
N VAL A 506 6.13 -13.23 -7.48
CA VAL A 506 6.42 -12.60 -8.77
C VAL A 506 6.02 -11.13 -8.71
N GLN A 507 6.46 -10.35 -9.70
CA GLN A 507 5.95 -9.03 -10.00
C GLN A 507 6.03 -8.77 -11.50
N GLY A 508 5.19 -7.85 -11.98
CA GLY A 508 5.15 -7.48 -13.40
C GLY A 508 4.57 -8.57 -14.32
N LEU A 509 3.60 -9.36 -13.86
CA LEU A 509 2.92 -10.32 -14.75
C LEU A 509 2.21 -9.58 -15.89
N ALA A 510 1.50 -8.49 -15.58
CA ALA A 510 0.86 -7.65 -16.60
C ALA A 510 1.89 -7.07 -17.57
N ASP A 511 3.04 -6.58 -17.08
CA ASP A 511 4.11 -6.09 -17.92
C ASP A 511 4.68 -7.18 -18.86
N ALA A 512 4.86 -8.41 -18.37
CA ALA A 512 5.32 -9.53 -19.20
C ALA A 512 4.30 -9.87 -20.29
N PHE A 513 3.00 -9.86 -19.98
CA PHE A 513 1.95 -10.02 -20.97
C PHE A 513 1.94 -8.88 -22.01
N LEU A 514 2.06 -7.63 -21.57
CA LEU A 514 2.13 -6.47 -22.47
C LEU A 514 3.39 -6.47 -23.33
N ALA A 515 4.53 -6.92 -22.80
CA ALA A 515 5.78 -7.09 -23.52
C ALA A 515 5.62 -8.12 -24.66
N LEU A 516 4.90 -9.20 -24.40
CA LEU A 516 4.60 -10.29 -25.34
C LEU A 516 3.34 -10.05 -26.19
N ARG A 517 2.67 -8.89 -26.04
CA ARG A 517 1.43 -8.53 -26.75
C ARG A 517 0.26 -9.49 -26.48
N LEU A 518 0.19 -10.05 -25.28
CA LEU A 518 -0.86 -10.96 -24.85
C LEU A 518 -1.92 -10.20 -24.04
N PRO A 519 -3.19 -10.13 -24.51
CA PRO A 519 -4.28 -9.67 -23.66
C PRO A 519 -4.40 -10.55 -22.41
N PHE A 520 -4.70 -9.96 -21.25
CA PHE A 520 -4.72 -10.69 -19.98
C PHE A 520 -5.70 -11.89 -19.99
N GLU A 521 -6.81 -11.78 -20.73
CA GLU A 521 -7.85 -12.82 -20.82
C GLU A 521 -7.59 -13.88 -21.91
N SER A 522 -6.53 -13.72 -22.71
CA SER A 522 -6.19 -14.63 -23.81
C SER A 522 -5.77 -16.00 -23.30
N ASP A 523 -5.98 -17.04 -24.12
CA ASP A 523 -5.58 -18.41 -23.76
C ASP A 523 -4.05 -18.55 -23.72
N GLU A 524 -3.33 -17.77 -24.53
CA GLU A 524 -1.89 -17.65 -24.50
C GLU A 524 -1.39 -17.09 -23.15
N ALA A 525 -2.06 -16.05 -22.60
CA ALA A 525 -1.73 -15.51 -21.29
C ALA A 525 -2.01 -16.51 -20.16
N LYS A 526 -3.11 -17.28 -20.24
CA LYS A 526 -3.41 -18.37 -19.30
C LYS A 526 -2.35 -19.46 -19.34
N LYS A 527 -1.95 -19.89 -20.54
CA LYS A 527 -0.89 -20.89 -20.73
C LYS A 527 0.45 -20.39 -20.18
N LEU A 528 0.82 -19.14 -20.48
CA LEU A 528 2.05 -18.54 -19.97
C LEU A 528 2.02 -18.42 -18.43
N ASN A 529 0.88 -18.06 -17.84
CA ASN A 529 0.69 -18.06 -16.39
C ASN A 529 0.98 -19.45 -15.80
N ILE A 530 0.42 -20.53 -16.36
CA ILE A 530 0.71 -21.91 -15.92
C ILE A 530 2.22 -22.20 -16.01
N GLN A 531 2.82 -21.95 -17.17
CA GLN A 531 4.22 -22.29 -17.44
C GLN A 531 5.22 -21.51 -16.54
N ILE A 532 4.93 -20.24 -16.24
CA ILE A 532 5.75 -19.42 -15.33
C ILE A 532 5.75 -20.05 -13.93
N PHE A 533 4.58 -20.32 -13.36
CA PHE A 533 4.49 -20.85 -12.00
C PHE A 533 4.94 -22.31 -11.89
N GLU A 534 4.71 -23.11 -12.94
CA GLU A 534 5.30 -24.44 -13.07
C GLU A 534 6.83 -24.39 -13.02
N THR A 535 7.44 -23.48 -13.77
CA THR A 535 8.90 -23.28 -13.81
C THR A 535 9.46 -22.85 -12.47
N ILE A 536 8.81 -21.88 -11.81
CA ILE A 536 9.26 -21.37 -10.50
C ILE A 536 9.20 -22.48 -9.46
N TYR A 537 8.11 -23.25 -9.40
CA TYR A 537 7.97 -24.34 -8.44
C TYR A 537 8.99 -25.45 -8.69
N HIS A 538 9.18 -25.86 -9.95
CA HIS A 538 10.16 -26.86 -10.35
C HIS A 538 11.60 -26.43 -9.96
N ALA A 539 11.97 -25.19 -10.26
CA ALA A 539 13.27 -24.63 -9.91
C ALA A 539 13.50 -24.52 -8.40
N ALA A 540 12.49 -24.08 -7.65
CA ALA A 540 12.59 -23.94 -6.22
C ALA A 540 12.77 -25.30 -5.52
N LEU A 541 12.01 -26.32 -5.94
CA LEU A 541 12.18 -27.70 -5.46
C LEU A 541 13.54 -28.28 -5.85
N THR A 542 14.01 -28.04 -7.08
CA THR A 542 15.34 -28.47 -7.54
C THR A 542 16.41 -27.92 -6.61
N SER A 543 16.45 -26.61 -6.41
CA SER A 543 17.45 -25.99 -5.52
C SER A 543 17.27 -26.42 -4.07
N SER A 544 16.05 -26.62 -3.58
CA SER A 544 15.83 -27.07 -2.20
C SER A 544 16.30 -28.51 -1.99
N CYS A 545 16.18 -29.37 -3.01
CA CYS A 545 16.72 -30.73 -3.03
C CYS A 545 18.25 -30.72 -3.07
N ASP A 546 18.86 -29.87 -3.90
CA ASP A 546 20.31 -29.73 -3.98
C ASP A 546 20.91 -29.28 -2.63
N ILE A 547 20.26 -28.32 -1.94
CA ILE A 547 20.69 -27.90 -0.59
C ILE A 547 20.49 -29.05 0.42
N ALA A 548 19.42 -29.85 0.28
CA ALA A 548 19.18 -30.99 1.17
C ALA A 548 20.22 -32.10 1.00
N LYS A 549 20.70 -32.32 -0.22
CA LYS A 549 21.81 -33.24 -0.49
C LYS A 549 23.08 -32.86 0.27
N GLU A 550 23.35 -31.56 0.39
CA GLU A 550 24.54 -31.04 1.07
C GLU A 550 24.37 -30.94 2.60
N LEU A 551 23.21 -30.48 3.07
CA LEU A 551 22.98 -30.08 4.47
C LEU A 551 21.94 -30.93 5.21
N GLY A 552 21.37 -31.94 4.54
CA GLY A 552 20.22 -32.71 4.99
C GLY A 552 18.88 -31.98 4.77
N PRO A 553 17.75 -32.70 4.81
CA PRO A 553 16.41 -32.10 4.76
C PRO A 553 16.11 -31.26 6.02
N TYR A 554 15.01 -30.50 6.00
CA TYR A 554 14.54 -29.83 7.23
C TYR A 554 14.06 -30.84 8.28
N GLN A 555 14.06 -30.43 9.56
CA GLN A 555 13.86 -31.33 10.69
C GLN A 555 12.54 -32.11 10.65
N THR A 556 11.47 -31.50 10.12
CA THR A 556 10.12 -32.10 10.06
C THR A 556 9.74 -32.59 8.66
N TYR A 557 10.73 -32.98 7.85
CA TYR A 557 10.52 -33.50 6.50
C TYR A 557 9.83 -34.86 6.51
N GLU A 558 10.26 -35.77 7.38
CA GLU A 558 9.67 -37.11 7.48
C GLU A 558 8.17 -37.04 7.83
N GLY A 559 7.36 -37.74 7.04
CA GLY A 559 5.90 -37.73 7.14
C GLY A 559 5.21 -36.57 6.44
N SER A 560 5.94 -35.60 5.90
CA SER A 560 5.36 -34.57 5.02
C SER A 560 4.94 -35.17 3.67
N PRO A 561 3.96 -34.59 2.96
CA PRO A 561 3.59 -35.04 1.62
C PRO A 561 4.75 -35.14 0.62
N VAL A 562 5.68 -34.18 0.60
CA VAL A 562 6.84 -34.25 -0.31
C VAL A 562 7.72 -35.46 -0.01
N SER A 563 7.84 -35.88 1.25
CA SER A 563 8.56 -37.12 1.63
C SER A 563 7.90 -38.40 1.10
N GLN A 564 6.62 -38.31 0.75
CA GLN A 564 5.83 -39.39 0.15
C GLN A 564 5.75 -39.27 -1.38
N GLY A 565 6.52 -38.35 -1.99
CA GLY A 565 6.48 -38.09 -3.43
C GLY A 565 5.26 -37.30 -3.90
N ILE A 566 4.49 -36.70 -2.99
CA ILE A 566 3.30 -35.90 -3.28
C ILE A 566 3.72 -34.43 -3.34
N LEU A 567 3.69 -33.85 -4.54
CA LEU A 567 3.95 -32.43 -4.77
C LEU A 567 2.65 -31.62 -4.81
N GLN A 568 2.76 -30.30 -4.89
CA GLN A 568 1.60 -29.43 -4.79
C GLN A 568 0.52 -29.74 -5.83
N TYR A 569 0.87 -29.91 -7.10
CA TYR A 569 -0.12 -30.17 -8.15
C TYR A 569 -0.84 -31.50 -7.97
N ASP A 570 -0.20 -32.50 -7.33
CA ASP A 570 -0.86 -33.77 -7.00
C ASP A 570 -2.01 -33.53 -6.00
N MET A 571 -1.83 -32.63 -5.02
CA MET A 571 -2.88 -32.25 -4.06
C MET A 571 -4.03 -31.46 -4.70
N TRP A 572 -3.83 -30.94 -5.91
CA TRP A 572 -4.86 -30.29 -6.72
C TRP A 572 -5.46 -31.23 -7.79
N ASN A 573 -4.94 -32.45 -7.92
CA ASN A 573 -5.26 -33.38 -9.00
C ASN A 573 -5.00 -32.78 -10.40
N VAL A 574 -3.92 -32.02 -10.54
CA VAL A 574 -3.49 -31.39 -11.80
C VAL A 574 -2.28 -32.13 -12.35
N THR A 575 -2.32 -32.46 -13.63
CA THR A 575 -1.14 -32.94 -14.37
C THR A 575 -0.38 -31.73 -14.92
N PRO A 576 0.91 -31.55 -14.58
CA PRO A 576 1.74 -30.48 -15.12
C PRO A 576 1.89 -30.55 -16.65
N THR A 577 2.42 -29.49 -17.26
CA THR A 577 2.79 -29.55 -18.67
C THR A 577 4.07 -30.36 -18.87
N ASN A 578 4.44 -30.62 -20.13
CA ASN A 578 5.70 -31.31 -20.46
C ASN A 578 6.91 -30.36 -20.50
N LEU A 579 6.82 -29.18 -19.88
CA LEU A 579 7.90 -28.19 -19.91
C LEU A 579 9.10 -28.63 -19.07
N TRP A 580 8.86 -29.29 -17.93
CA TRP A 580 9.89 -29.77 -17.01
C TRP A 580 9.71 -31.25 -16.67
N ASP A 581 10.82 -31.95 -16.42
CA ASP A 581 10.82 -33.37 -16.04
C ASP A 581 10.59 -33.54 -14.54
N TRP A 582 9.32 -33.67 -14.17
CA TRP A 582 8.88 -33.87 -12.80
C TRP A 582 9.20 -35.26 -12.24
N GLU A 583 9.31 -36.30 -13.08
CA GLU A 583 9.59 -37.67 -12.63
C GLU A 583 11.03 -37.77 -12.11
N SER A 584 11.99 -37.23 -12.87
CA SER A 584 13.38 -37.14 -12.44
C SER A 584 13.54 -36.31 -11.17
N LEU A 585 12.81 -35.20 -11.03
CA LEU A 585 12.85 -34.39 -9.81
C LEU A 585 12.27 -35.14 -8.61
N LYS A 586 11.12 -35.82 -8.77
CA LYS A 586 10.53 -36.66 -7.70
C LYS A 586 11.49 -37.77 -7.26
N ALA A 587 12.20 -38.39 -8.19
CA ALA A 587 13.22 -39.40 -7.87
C ALA A 587 14.38 -38.82 -7.03
N LYS A 588 14.88 -37.63 -7.38
CA LYS A 588 15.91 -36.93 -6.58
C LYS A 588 15.41 -36.54 -5.20
N ILE A 589 14.18 -36.05 -5.09
CA ILE A 589 13.55 -35.71 -3.81
C ILE A 589 13.39 -36.96 -2.93
N ALA A 590 13.03 -38.10 -3.51
CA ALA A 590 12.95 -39.35 -2.78
C ALA A 590 14.31 -39.80 -2.23
N GLU A 591 15.41 -39.53 -2.94
CA GLU A 591 16.77 -39.88 -2.52
C GLU A 591 17.35 -38.92 -1.46
N HIS A 592 17.13 -37.61 -1.62
CA HIS A 592 17.85 -36.58 -0.85
C HIS A 592 16.96 -35.73 0.06
N GLY A 593 15.64 -35.77 -0.14
CA GLY A 593 14.69 -34.86 0.48
C GLY A 593 14.79 -33.43 -0.05
N VAL A 594 14.17 -32.49 0.69
CA VAL A 594 14.22 -31.05 0.40
C VAL A 594 14.56 -30.25 1.66
N ARG A 595 15.19 -29.09 1.50
CA ARG A 595 15.67 -28.27 2.62
C ARG A 595 14.59 -27.37 3.20
N ASN A 596 13.54 -27.07 2.45
CA ASN A 596 12.50 -26.11 2.83
C ASN A 596 11.13 -26.78 2.75
N SER A 597 10.30 -26.60 3.79
CA SER A 597 8.95 -27.20 3.82
C SER A 597 7.98 -26.55 2.83
N LEU A 598 8.14 -25.25 2.57
CA LEU A 598 7.30 -24.45 1.67
C LEU A 598 8.19 -23.47 0.91
N LEU A 599 7.79 -23.13 -0.32
CA LEU A 599 8.64 -22.44 -1.29
C LEU A 599 7.98 -21.20 -1.93
N ILE A 600 6.71 -21.28 -2.33
CA ILE A 600 6.09 -20.32 -3.24
C ILE A 600 4.90 -19.65 -2.56
N ALA A 601 4.92 -18.32 -2.49
CA ALA A 601 3.86 -17.51 -1.91
C ALA A 601 3.81 -16.11 -2.55
N PRO A 602 3.06 -15.93 -3.65
CA PRO A 602 2.98 -14.63 -4.32
C PRO A 602 2.31 -13.55 -3.47
N MET A 603 3.14 -12.66 -2.92
CA MET A 603 2.76 -11.56 -2.03
C MET A 603 2.46 -10.26 -2.79
N PRO A 604 1.80 -9.26 -2.16
CA PRO A 604 1.67 -7.93 -2.74
C PRO A 604 3.06 -7.26 -2.80
N THR A 605 3.39 -6.68 -3.95
CA THR A 605 4.72 -6.09 -4.19
C THR A 605 4.71 -4.56 -4.22
N ALA A 606 3.71 -3.91 -3.62
CA ALA A 606 3.45 -2.46 -3.68
C ALA A 606 4.70 -1.56 -3.72
N SER A 607 5.64 -1.75 -2.78
CA SER A 607 6.88 -0.95 -2.76
C SER A 607 7.97 -1.49 -3.70
N THR A 608 8.17 -2.80 -3.76
CA THR A 608 9.29 -3.41 -4.49
C THR A 608 9.08 -3.41 -6.00
N SER A 609 7.83 -3.57 -6.48
CA SER A 609 7.51 -3.42 -7.90
C SER A 609 7.58 -1.96 -8.35
N GLN A 610 7.22 -1.02 -7.48
CA GLN A 610 7.47 0.40 -7.74
C GLN A 610 8.96 0.72 -7.88
N ILE A 611 9.83 0.14 -7.04
CA ILE A 611 11.29 0.31 -7.16
C ILE A 611 11.78 -0.21 -8.51
N LEU A 612 11.34 -1.40 -8.93
CA LEU A 612 11.78 -1.98 -10.20
C LEU A 612 11.14 -1.32 -11.43
N GLY A 613 9.98 -0.68 -11.26
CA GLY A 613 9.20 -0.04 -12.33
C GLY A 613 8.17 -0.97 -12.98
N ASN A 614 7.71 -1.99 -12.26
CA ASN A 614 6.76 -3.01 -12.71
C ASN A 614 5.38 -2.82 -12.05
N ASN A 615 4.34 -3.41 -12.66
CA ASN A 615 3.03 -3.58 -12.04
C ASN A 615 3.07 -4.57 -10.87
N GLU A 616 2.11 -4.45 -9.97
CA GLU A 616 2.06 -5.25 -8.75
C GLU A 616 1.80 -6.73 -9.04
N CYS A 617 2.65 -7.58 -8.47
CA CYS A 617 2.52 -9.03 -8.40
C CYS A 617 2.01 -9.70 -9.70
N PHE A 618 0.87 -10.38 -9.61
CA PHE A 618 0.13 -11.00 -10.71
C PHE A 618 -1.12 -10.20 -11.12
N GLU A 619 -1.24 -8.94 -10.70
CA GLU A 619 -2.43 -8.14 -10.95
C GLU A 619 -2.44 -7.56 -12.37
N PRO A 620 -3.61 -7.41 -13.01
CA PRO A 620 -3.76 -6.53 -14.17
C PRO A 620 -3.53 -5.07 -13.79
N TYR A 621 -3.29 -4.20 -14.78
CA TYR A 621 -3.27 -2.76 -14.53
C TYR A 621 -4.64 -2.29 -14.04
N THR A 622 -4.66 -1.59 -12.90
CA THR A 622 -5.90 -1.05 -12.33
C THR A 622 -6.44 0.12 -13.16
N SER A 623 -5.55 0.91 -13.76
CA SER A 623 -5.86 2.02 -14.66
C SER A 623 -4.68 2.26 -15.62
N ASN A 624 -4.97 2.74 -16.83
CA ASN A 624 -3.91 3.19 -17.74
C ASN A 624 -3.46 4.63 -17.50
N ILE A 625 -4.19 5.42 -16.70
CA ILE A 625 -3.70 6.70 -16.19
C ILE A 625 -4.09 6.83 -14.72
N TYR A 626 -3.12 7.13 -13.88
CA TYR A 626 -3.34 7.28 -12.46
C TYR A 626 -2.51 8.44 -11.92
N SER A 627 -2.99 9.00 -10.82
CA SER A 627 -2.29 10.08 -10.14
C SER A 627 -1.36 9.49 -9.07
N ARG A 628 -0.14 10.01 -8.99
CA ARG A 628 0.81 9.70 -7.93
C ARG A 628 1.19 10.97 -7.20
N ARG A 629 0.91 10.98 -5.91
CA ARG A 629 1.44 12.00 -5.02
C ARG A 629 2.86 11.63 -4.58
N VAL A 630 3.70 12.66 -4.51
CA VAL A 630 5.02 12.66 -3.91
C VAL A 630 5.16 13.99 -3.16
N LEU A 631 6.21 14.15 -2.34
CA LEU A 631 6.44 15.39 -1.59
C LEU A 631 6.51 16.66 -2.46
N ALA A 632 6.88 16.51 -3.73
CA ALA A 632 6.97 17.59 -4.72
C ALA A 632 5.63 17.91 -5.42
N GLY A 633 4.55 17.22 -5.09
CA GLY A 633 3.22 17.41 -5.68
C GLY A 633 2.59 16.15 -6.25
N GLU A 634 1.54 16.35 -7.03
CA GLU A 634 0.73 15.28 -7.63
C GLU A 634 1.06 15.15 -9.13
N PHE A 635 1.50 13.96 -9.54
CA PHE A 635 1.97 13.65 -10.88
C PHE A 635 1.01 12.68 -11.57
N GLN A 636 0.57 13.04 -12.78
CA GLN A 636 -0.14 12.10 -13.64
C GLN A 636 0.85 11.11 -14.25
N VAL A 637 0.60 9.82 -14.06
CA VAL A 637 1.40 8.72 -14.59
C VAL A 637 0.53 7.93 -15.57
N VAL A 638 1.00 7.81 -16.81
CA VAL A 638 0.38 6.99 -17.84
C VAL A 638 1.07 5.63 -17.85
N ASN A 639 0.33 4.56 -18.14
CA ASN A 639 0.89 3.25 -18.41
C ASN A 639 1.97 3.38 -19.51
N PRO A 640 3.25 3.11 -19.20
CA PRO A 640 4.35 3.39 -20.12
C PRO A 640 4.25 2.55 -21.41
N TRP A 641 3.65 1.36 -21.33
CA TRP A 641 3.43 0.49 -22.49
C TRP A 641 2.40 1.09 -23.45
N LEU A 642 1.25 1.53 -22.92
CA LEU A 642 0.20 2.17 -23.71
C LEU A 642 0.71 3.48 -24.32
N LEU A 643 1.37 4.31 -23.51
CA LEU A 643 1.87 5.60 -23.95
C LEU A 643 2.83 5.43 -25.13
N LYS A 644 3.77 4.49 -25.04
CA LYS A 644 4.69 4.18 -26.14
C LYS A 644 3.96 3.75 -27.41
N ASP A 645 2.97 2.86 -27.29
CA ASP A 645 2.19 2.41 -28.44
C ASP A 645 1.39 3.54 -29.09
N LEU A 646 0.79 4.43 -28.29
CA LEU A 646 0.03 5.58 -28.79
C LEU A 646 0.96 6.60 -29.48
N VAL A 647 2.17 6.81 -28.97
CA VAL A 647 3.20 7.64 -29.62
C VAL A 647 3.64 7.01 -30.94
N ASP A 648 3.97 5.72 -30.95
CA ASP A 648 4.41 4.99 -32.15
C ASP A 648 3.31 4.97 -33.24
N MET A 649 2.03 4.90 -32.83
CA MET A 649 0.88 5.01 -33.74
C MET A 649 0.59 6.45 -34.21
N GLY A 650 1.23 7.47 -33.62
CA GLY A 650 0.93 8.88 -33.87
C GLY A 650 -0.42 9.35 -33.32
N LEU A 651 -0.96 8.66 -32.31
CA LEU A 651 -2.24 8.94 -31.67
C LEU A 651 -2.11 9.77 -30.38
N TRP A 652 -0.93 9.81 -29.77
CA TRP A 652 -0.74 10.52 -28.51
C TRP A 652 -0.84 12.04 -28.68
N SER A 653 -1.71 12.66 -27.89
CA SER A 653 -1.93 14.11 -27.85
C SER A 653 -2.53 14.51 -26.51
N GLU A 654 -2.54 15.81 -26.17
CA GLU A 654 -3.24 16.28 -24.96
C GLU A 654 -4.75 15.97 -25.02
N ASN A 655 -5.38 15.99 -26.20
CA ASN A 655 -6.78 15.58 -26.38
C ASN A 655 -6.97 14.08 -26.06
N MET A 656 -6.08 13.22 -26.58
CA MET A 656 -6.10 11.78 -26.28
C MET A 656 -5.94 11.53 -24.77
N LYS A 657 -4.99 12.20 -24.13
CA LYS A 657 -4.80 12.15 -22.67
C LYS A 657 -6.05 12.57 -21.91
N ASN A 658 -6.66 13.70 -22.26
CA ASN A 658 -7.89 14.19 -21.63
C ASN A 658 -9.06 13.21 -21.81
N ARG A 659 -9.18 12.55 -22.97
CA ARG A 659 -10.18 11.49 -23.21
C ARG A 659 -9.96 10.28 -22.32
N ILE A 660 -8.71 9.82 -22.17
CA ILE A 660 -8.38 8.70 -21.28
C ILE A 660 -8.68 9.05 -19.82
N ILE A 661 -8.37 10.28 -19.37
CA ILE A 661 -8.73 10.75 -18.02
C ILE A 661 -10.25 10.76 -17.83
N ALA A 662 -10.99 11.33 -18.79
CA ALA A 662 -12.46 11.39 -18.80
C ALA A 662 -13.11 9.99 -18.67
N ASP A 663 -12.49 8.98 -19.30
CA ASP A 663 -12.91 7.59 -19.23
C ASP A 663 -12.33 6.82 -18.03
N GLY A 664 -11.71 7.50 -17.07
CA GLY A 664 -11.17 6.91 -15.85
C GLY A 664 -9.98 5.97 -16.10
N GLY A 665 -9.21 6.23 -17.17
CA GLY A 665 -8.09 5.40 -17.59
C GLY A 665 -8.42 4.24 -18.52
N SER A 666 -9.69 4.10 -18.93
CA SER A 666 -10.07 3.17 -19.99
C SER A 666 -9.77 3.75 -21.37
N ILE A 667 -9.43 2.88 -22.32
CA ILE A 667 -9.33 3.21 -23.74
C ILE A 667 -10.42 2.55 -24.60
N ALA A 668 -11.32 1.78 -23.99
CA ALA A 668 -12.27 0.93 -24.69
C ALA A 668 -13.27 1.72 -25.55
N ARG A 669 -13.67 2.92 -25.09
CA ARG A 669 -14.64 3.78 -25.76
C ARG A 669 -14.03 4.79 -26.74
N ILE A 670 -12.70 4.83 -26.85
CA ILE A 670 -12.01 5.78 -27.72
C ILE A 670 -12.01 5.24 -29.15
N PRO A 671 -12.70 5.88 -30.11
CA PRO A 671 -12.92 5.31 -31.45
C PRO A 671 -11.64 5.19 -32.28
N ASN A 672 -10.67 6.09 -32.09
CA ASN A 672 -9.45 6.16 -32.90
C ASN A 672 -8.40 5.10 -32.54
N ILE A 673 -8.59 4.37 -31.44
CA ILE A 673 -7.67 3.31 -31.01
C ILE A 673 -8.11 1.97 -31.63
N PRO A 674 -7.20 1.19 -32.24
CA PRO A 674 -7.52 -0.14 -32.77
C PRO A 674 -8.02 -1.12 -31.70
N ASP A 675 -8.93 -2.03 -32.06
CA ASP A 675 -9.55 -2.96 -31.12
C ASP A 675 -8.57 -3.97 -30.51
N GLU A 676 -7.51 -4.34 -31.24
CA GLU A 676 -6.41 -5.15 -30.70
C GLU A 676 -5.72 -4.43 -29.52
N THR A 677 -5.46 -3.13 -29.67
CA THR A 677 -4.87 -2.29 -28.62
C THR A 677 -5.83 -2.14 -27.44
N LYS A 678 -7.13 -1.92 -27.70
CA LYS A 678 -8.16 -1.88 -26.64
C LYS A 678 -8.20 -3.18 -25.83
N THR A 679 -8.12 -4.32 -26.52
CA THR A 679 -8.14 -5.64 -25.89
C THR A 679 -6.88 -5.88 -25.05
N LEU A 680 -5.73 -5.43 -25.52
CA LEU A 680 -4.45 -5.57 -24.83
C LEU A 680 -4.38 -4.75 -23.53
N TYR A 681 -4.92 -3.52 -23.54
CA TYR A 681 -4.84 -2.58 -22.41
C TYR A 681 -6.14 -2.46 -21.61
N LYS A 682 -6.96 -3.51 -21.60
CA LYS A 682 -8.10 -3.60 -20.67
C LYS A 682 -7.60 -3.43 -19.24
N THR A 683 -8.29 -2.57 -18.50
CA THR A 683 -8.09 -2.38 -17.07
C THR A 683 -8.70 -3.54 -16.28
N VAL A 684 -8.30 -3.68 -15.02
CA VAL A 684 -8.86 -4.71 -14.12
C VAL A 684 -10.39 -4.61 -13.97
N TRP A 685 -10.96 -3.42 -14.16
CA TRP A 685 -12.40 -3.16 -14.09
C TRP A 685 -13.17 -3.66 -15.32
N GLU A 686 -12.46 -3.92 -16.41
CA GLU A 686 -12.99 -4.40 -17.69
C GLU A 686 -12.70 -5.89 -17.93
N ILE A 687 -11.82 -6.47 -17.12
CA ILE A 687 -11.48 -7.89 -17.14
C ILE A 687 -12.47 -8.68 -16.28
N SER A 688 -12.90 -9.83 -16.79
CA SER A 688 -13.75 -10.75 -16.05
C SER A 688 -13.04 -11.27 -14.79
N GLN A 689 -13.63 -11.01 -13.62
CA GLN A 689 -13.09 -11.53 -12.35
C GLN A 689 -13.11 -13.07 -12.30
N ARG A 690 -14.01 -13.73 -13.05
CA ARG A 690 -13.99 -15.18 -13.20
C ARG A 690 -12.71 -15.67 -13.87
N THR A 691 -12.20 -14.93 -14.86
CA THR A 691 -10.92 -15.24 -15.52
C THR A 691 -9.75 -15.06 -14.55
N ILE A 692 -9.76 -13.99 -13.75
CA ILE A 692 -8.75 -13.76 -12.71
C ILE A 692 -8.71 -14.91 -11.69
N ILE A 693 -9.88 -15.36 -11.22
CA ILE A 693 -10.01 -16.49 -10.29
C ILE A 693 -9.54 -17.79 -10.96
N GLN A 694 -9.89 -18.03 -12.23
CA GLN A 694 -9.42 -19.21 -12.95
C GLN A 694 -7.90 -19.23 -13.06
N MET A 695 -7.27 -18.13 -13.50
CA MET A 695 -5.81 -18.04 -13.58
C MET A 695 -5.14 -18.18 -12.21
N ALA A 696 -5.79 -17.73 -11.14
CA ALA A 696 -5.34 -17.92 -9.77
C ALA A 696 -5.41 -19.40 -9.34
N ALA A 697 -6.44 -20.14 -9.75
CA ALA A 697 -6.56 -21.57 -9.51
C ALA A 697 -5.51 -22.36 -10.32
N ASP A 698 -5.34 -22.01 -11.60
CA ASP A 698 -4.37 -22.64 -12.50
C ASP A 698 -2.94 -22.54 -11.93
N ARG A 699 -2.52 -21.34 -11.48
CA ARG A 699 -1.22 -21.19 -10.81
C ARG A 699 -1.20 -21.80 -9.40
N GLY A 700 -2.35 -21.90 -8.74
CA GLY A 700 -2.50 -22.44 -7.39
C GLY A 700 -2.00 -23.88 -7.25
N ALA A 701 -2.07 -24.66 -8.34
CA ALA A 701 -1.50 -26.01 -8.42
C ALA A 701 0.03 -26.05 -8.25
N PHE A 702 0.72 -24.93 -8.45
CA PHE A 702 2.18 -24.81 -8.29
C PHE A 702 2.58 -23.88 -7.14
N ILE A 703 1.63 -23.54 -6.26
CA ILE A 703 1.83 -22.68 -5.08
C ILE A 703 1.52 -23.49 -3.82
N ASP A 704 2.56 -23.86 -3.08
CA ASP A 704 2.46 -24.68 -1.86
C ASP A 704 1.92 -23.90 -0.65
N GLN A 705 2.05 -22.57 -0.64
CA GLN A 705 1.38 -21.67 0.30
C GLN A 705 0.05 -21.15 -0.26
N SER A 706 -0.14 -19.84 -0.44
CA SER A 706 -1.28 -19.21 -1.10
C SER A 706 -0.83 -17.97 -1.89
N GLN A 707 -1.76 -17.10 -2.28
CA GLN A 707 -1.51 -15.90 -3.08
C GLN A 707 -2.47 -14.77 -2.67
N SER A 708 -1.98 -13.53 -2.63
CA SER A 708 -2.76 -12.35 -2.20
C SER A 708 -3.73 -11.86 -3.28
N LEU A 709 -4.85 -12.55 -3.47
CA LEU A 709 -5.77 -12.32 -4.58
C LEU A 709 -6.75 -11.16 -4.32
N ASN A 710 -6.48 -9.97 -4.86
CA ASN A 710 -7.46 -8.88 -4.87
C ASN A 710 -8.57 -9.12 -5.89
N ILE A 711 -9.80 -8.74 -5.54
CA ILE A 711 -10.97 -8.80 -6.42
C ILE A 711 -11.47 -7.39 -6.67
N HIS A 712 -11.76 -7.09 -7.93
CA HIS A 712 -12.17 -5.75 -8.38
C HIS A 712 -13.59 -5.79 -8.93
N MET A 713 -14.50 -5.01 -8.37
CA MET A 713 -15.89 -4.93 -8.82
C MET A 713 -16.35 -3.48 -8.94
N LYS A 714 -16.65 -3.04 -10.16
CA LYS A 714 -17.14 -1.68 -10.41
C LYS A 714 -18.47 -1.41 -9.70
N GLU A 715 -19.45 -2.30 -9.88
CA GLU A 715 -20.77 -2.21 -9.26
C GLU A 715 -21.02 -3.49 -8.44
N PRO A 716 -20.56 -3.51 -7.19
CA PRO A 716 -20.74 -4.66 -6.31
C PRO A 716 -22.23 -4.86 -6.05
N THR A 717 -22.71 -6.07 -6.32
CA THR A 717 -24.03 -6.53 -5.85
C THR A 717 -23.82 -7.80 -5.05
N MET A 718 -24.68 -8.06 -4.07
CA MET A 718 -24.56 -9.26 -3.24
C MET A 718 -24.52 -10.54 -4.08
N GLY A 719 -25.28 -10.59 -5.19
CA GLY A 719 -25.26 -11.71 -6.13
C GLY A 719 -23.92 -11.89 -6.85
N LYS A 720 -23.31 -10.81 -7.35
CA LYS A 720 -21.99 -10.86 -8.01
C LYS A 720 -20.87 -11.24 -7.04
N ILE A 721 -20.87 -10.69 -5.83
CA ILE A 721 -19.86 -11.03 -4.81
C ILE A 721 -20.06 -12.50 -4.38
N THR A 722 -21.31 -12.94 -4.21
CA THR A 722 -21.62 -14.35 -3.90
C THR A 722 -21.10 -15.29 -4.97
N SER A 723 -21.44 -15.07 -6.24
CA SER A 723 -21.00 -15.94 -7.33
C SER A 723 -19.48 -16.01 -7.47
N MET A 724 -18.80 -14.88 -7.23
CA MET A 724 -17.35 -14.78 -7.20
C MET A 724 -16.72 -15.64 -6.09
N HIS A 725 -17.17 -15.49 -4.84
CA HIS A 725 -16.66 -16.29 -3.73
C HIS A 725 -16.93 -17.79 -3.94
N PHE A 726 -18.13 -18.15 -4.39
CA PHE A 726 -18.45 -19.55 -4.66
C PHE A 726 -17.64 -20.13 -5.83
N ALA A 727 -17.30 -19.33 -6.84
CA ALA A 727 -16.41 -19.76 -7.91
C ALA A 727 -14.99 -20.03 -7.38
N GLY A 728 -14.42 -19.12 -6.59
CA GLY A 728 -13.11 -19.31 -5.97
C GLY A 728 -13.03 -20.53 -5.07
N TRP A 729 -14.05 -20.73 -4.22
CA TRP A 729 -14.17 -21.90 -3.36
C TRP A 729 -14.25 -23.21 -4.16
N LYS A 730 -15.13 -23.28 -5.17
CA LYS A 730 -15.32 -24.50 -5.99
C LYS A 730 -14.10 -24.85 -6.83
N LEU A 731 -13.33 -23.84 -7.27
CA LEU A 731 -12.04 -24.05 -7.94
C LEU A 731 -10.93 -24.46 -6.96
N GLY A 732 -11.22 -24.49 -5.66
CA GLY A 732 -10.29 -24.91 -4.62
C GLY A 732 -9.28 -23.85 -4.24
N LEU A 733 -9.53 -22.56 -4.46
CA LEU A 733 -8.59 -21.54 -3.96
C LEU A 733 -8.34 -21.69 -2.45
N LYS A 734 -7.14 -21.32 -2.00
CA LYS A 734 -6.81 -21.24 -0.58
C LYS A 734 -7.22 -19.88 -0.01
N THR A 735 -6.79 -18.82 -0.70
CA THR A 735 -7.29 -17.45 -0.49
C THR A 735 -8.28 -17.13 -1.59
N GLY A 736 -9.55 -17.01 -1.24
CA GLY A 736 -10.62 -16.60 -2.16
C GLY A 736 -10.58 -15.11 -2.44
N MET A 737 -10.23 -14.31 -1.44
CA MET A 737 -10.15 -12.86 -1.57
C MET A 737 -9.22 -12.26 -0.50
N TYR A 738 -8.27 -11.45 -0.95
CA TYR A 738 -7.54 -10.48 -0.14
C TYR A 738 -8.42 -9.24 0.05
N TYR A 739 -8.26 -8.16 -0.74
CA TYR A 739 -9.21 -7.05 -0.71
C TYR A 739 -10.32 -7.19 -1.76
N LEU A 740 -11.53 -6.76 -1.37
CA LEU A 740 -12.53 -6.30 -2.34
C LEU A 740 -12.27 -4.83 -2.65
N ARG A 741 -11.99 -4.52 -3.92
CA ARG A 741 -11.85 -3.16 -4.44
C ARG A 741 -13.10 -2.80 -5.23
N THR A 742 -13.72 -1.69 -4.86
CA THR A 742 -14.95 -1.19 -5.51
C THR A 742 -14.69 0.17 -6.14
N MET A 743 -15.50 0.53 -7.14
CA MET A 743 -15.59 1.91 -7.63
C MET A 743 -16.91 2.52 -7.17
N ALA A 744 -16.92 3.81 -6.88
CA ALA A 744 -18.16 4.53 -6.62
C ALA A 744 -19.07 4.49 -7.86
N ALA A 745 -20.38 4.36 -7.66
CA ALA A 745 -21.37 4.29 -8.73
C ALA A 745 -21.42 5.58 -9.57
N SER A 746 -21.13 6.73 -8.96
CA SER A 746 -20.95 8.02 -9.63
C SER A 746 -19.48 8.39 -9.64
N ALA A 747 -18.90 8.62 -10.83
CA ALA A 747 -17.60 9.26 -10.92
C ALA A 747 -17.75 10.72 -10.43
N PRO A 748 -16.90 11.19 -9.49
CA PRO A 748 -16.88 12.61 -9.16
C PRO A 748 -16.59 13.44 -10.42
N ILE A 749 -17.14 14.66 -10.49
CA ILE A 749 -16.87 15.58 -11.59
C ILE A 749 -15.36 15.78 -11.69
N GLN A 750 -14.77 15.38 -12.81
CA GLN A 750 -13.33 15.48 -13.02
C GLN A 750 -12.97 16.92 -13.41
N PHE A 751 -12.68 17.76 -12.41
CA PHE A 751 -12.31 19.17 -12.59
C PHE A 751 -11.04 19.40 -13.44
N THR A 752 -10.23 18.35 -13.64
CA THR A 752 -9.00 18.39 -14.44
C THR A 752 -9.21 18.17 -15.94
N VAL A 753 -10.44 17.84 -16.36
CA VAL A 753 -10.75 17.56 -17.77
C VAL A 753 -11.35 18.78 -18.44
N ASP A 754 -10.70 19.25 -19.51
CA ASP A 754 -11.23 20.30 -20.37
C ASP A 754 -12.40 19.74 -21.20
N GLN A 755 -13.62 20.09 -20.79
CA GLN A 755 -14.87 19.65 -21.43
C GLN A 755 -15.03 20.19 -22.86
N GLU A 756 -14.38 21.30 -23.22
CA GLU A 756 -14.42 21.83 -24.58
C GLU A 756 -13.55 21.01 -25.52
N GLN A 757 -12.38 20.56 -25.05
CA GLN A 757 -11.49 19.68 -25.82
C GLN A 757 -12.12 18.32 -26.14
N LEU A 758 -12.95 17.77 -25.23
CA LEU A 758 -13.67 16.52 -25.49
C LEU A 758 -14.65 16.60 -26.66
N LYS A 759 -15.19 17.80 -26.95
CA LYS A 759 -16.12 18.03 -28.07
C LYS A 759 -15.39 18.09 -29.42
N VAL A 760 -14.08 18.35 -29.42
CA VAL A 760 -13.27 18.39 -30.64
C VAL A 760 -13.07 16.96 -31.16
N THR A 761 -13.59 16.68 -32.35
CA THR A 761 -13.41 15.38 -33.02
C THR A 761 -11.93 15.14 -33.27
N ASP A 762 -11.40 14.06 -32.71
CA ASP A 762 -10.00 13.68 -32.93
C ASP A 762 -9.87 13.07 -34.33
N THR A 763 -9.07 13.70 -35.20
CA THR A 763 -8.87 13.32 -36.60
C THR A 763 -7.64 12.44 -36.81
N ASN A 764 -6.89 12.12 -35.75
CA ASN A 764 -5.69 11.29 -35.85
C ASN A 764 -6.04 9.86 -36.24
N VAL A 765 -5.39 9.36 -37.29
CA VAL A 765 -5.55 7.98 -37.79
C VAL A 765 -4.34 7.16 -37.36
N ALA A 766 -4.60 5.99 -36.76
CA ALA A 766 -3.58 5.11 -36.23
C ALA A 766 -2.64 4.61 -37.34
N LYS A 767 -1.33 4.80 -37.17
CA LYS A 767 -0.30 4.12 -37.98
C LYS A 767 -0.16 2.66 -37.54
N ALA A 768 0.23 1.78 -38.47
CA ALA A 768 0.50 0.38 -38.14
C ALA A 768 1.73 0.24 -37.24
N LEU A 769 1.59 -0.49 -36.13
CA LEU A 769 2.72 -0.79 -35.24
C LEU A 769 3.69 -1.79 -35.92
N PRO A 770 5.01 -1.64 -35.72
CA PRO A 770 5.99 -2.62 -36.18
C PRO A 770 5.79 -3.96 -35.46
N LYS A 771 5.91 -5.08 -36.19
CA LYS A 771 5.67 -6.45 -35.68
C LYS A 771 6.65 -6.92 -34.60
N VAL A 772 7.79 -6.25 -34.41
CA VAL A 772 8.83 -6.61 -33.42
C VAL A 772 9.24 -5.35 -32.65
N ARG A 773 9.16 -5.38 -31.31
CA ARG A 773 9.56 -4.25 -30.45
C ARG A 773 11.08 -4.21 -30.27
N LYS A 774 11.64 -2.99 -30.26
CA LYS A 774 12.99 -2.72 -29.71
C LYS A 774 12.88 -2.54 -28.19
N GLN A 775 13.84 -3.08 -27.42
CA GLN A 775 13.90 -2.94 -25.95
C GLN A 775 13.74 -1.47 -25.52
N PRO A 776 12.85 -1.15 -24.57
CA PRO A 776 12.84 0.17 -23.93
C PRO A 776 14.07 0.31 -23.02
N GLY A 777 14.95 1.28 -23.32
CA GLY A 777 15.89 1.82 -22.33
C GLY A 777 17.11 0.98 -21.92
N PHE A 778 17.41 -0.16 -22.56
CA PHE A 778 18.66 -0.89 -22.29
C PHE A 778 19.74 -0.48 -23.30
N VAL A 779 20.86 0.05 -22.78
CA VAL A 779 22.06 0.30 -23.61
C VAL A 779 22.66 -1.06 -23.95
N PRO A 780 22.85 -1.43 -25.23
CA PRO A 780 23.45 -2.70 -25.59
C PRO A 780 24.89 -2.79 -25.05
N GLU A 781 25.26 -3.97 -24.56
CA GLU A 781 26.60 -4.37 -24.10
C GLU A 781 27.64 -4.48 -25.23
N ALA A 782 27.54 -3.62 -26.24
CA ALA A 782 28.39 -3.62 -27.42
C ALA A 782 29.47 -2.53 -27.34
N VAL A 783 30.26 -2.52 -26.27
CA VAL A 783 31.59 -1.89 -26.24
C VAL A 783 32.54 -2.77 -25.43
N ARG A 784 32.81 -3.97 -25.95
CA ARG A 784 34.01 -4.75 -25.62
C ARG A 784 34.68 -5.18 -26.92
N SER A 785 35.38 -4.25 -27.54
CA SER A 785 36.49 -4.59 -28.43
C SER A 785 37.75 -3.99 -27.81
N ALA A 786 38.69 -4.86 -27.45
CA ALA A 786 40.00 -4.50 -26.93
C ALA A 786 40.76 -3.59 -27.91
N PRO A 787 41.63 -2.68 -27.43
CA PRO A 787 42.42 -1.83 -28.28
C PRO A 787 43.66 -2.60 -28.75
N ASP A 788 43.64 -3.12 -29.97
CA ASP A 788 44.87 -3.48 -30.66
C ASP A 788 45.54 -2.19 -31.16
N THR A 789 46.64 -1.87 -30.49
CA THR A 789 47.65 -0.92 -30.93
C THR A 789 48.35 -1.45 -32.17
N GLU A 790 48.29 -0.72 -33.29
CA GLU A 790 49.48 -0.38 -34.09
C GLU A 790 49.17 0.70 -35.17
N PRO A 791 50.14 1.57 -35.50
CA PRO A 791 49.90 2.85 -36.15
C PRO A 791 49.85 2.78 -37.68
N ARG A 792 48.91 3.51 -38.29
CA ARG A 792 48.87 3.73 -39.75
C ARG A 792 49.88 4.80 -40.18
N PRO A 793 50.64 4.59 -41.27
CA PRO A 793 51.16 5.70 -42.06
C PRO A 793 50.14 6.10 -43.15
N MET A 794 50.03 7.41 -43.32
CA MET A 794 49.33 8.10 -44.40
C MET A 794 50.01 7.85 -45.75
N PHE A 795 49.23 7.67 -46.82
CA PHE A 795 49.36 8.23 -48.19
C PHE A 795 48.63 7.35 -49.24
N ALA A 796 48.21 8.00 -50.35
CA ALA A 796 47.73 7.48 -51.65
C ALA A 796 46.22 7.13 -51.75
N THR A 797 45.35 8.00 -52.27
CA THR A 797 45.04 8.40 -53.67
C THR A 797 43.99 7.54 -54.41
N ASN A 798 42.99 8.25 -54.93
CA ASN A 798 41.90 7.86 -55.84
C ASN A 798 42.29 6.89 -56.98
N THR A 799 41.40 5.93 -57.32
CA THR A 799 40.53 5.98 -58.53
C THR A 799 39.68 4.70 -58.71
N PRO A 800 38.58 4.74 -59.50
CA PRO A 800 37.54 3.71 -59.60
C PRO A 800 37.56 2.91 -60.92
N ASN A 801 36.90 1.74 -60.95
CA ASN A 801 36.04 1.25 -62.06
C ASN A 801 35.87 -0.29 -62.06
N GLY A 802 34.71 -0.74 -62.57
CA GLY A 802 34.49 -2.04 -63.22
C GLY A 802 33.51 -2.94 -62.45
N ALA A 803 32.19 -2.96 -62.70
CA ALA A 803 31.43 -3.40 -63.88
C ALA A 803 30.96 -4.88 -63.80
N GLY A 804 29.65 -5.10 -64.08
CA GLY A 804 28.99 -6.37 -64.49
C GLY A 804 28.67 -7.37 -63.36
N GLU A 805 27.52 -8.07 -63.32
CA GLU A 805 26.48 -8.31 -64.32
C GLU A 805 25.10 -8.63 -63.66
N GLU A 806 24.03 -8.36 -64.42
CA GLU A 806 22.64 -8.78 -64.18
C GLU A 806 22.38 -10.22 -64.65
N ASN A 807 21.45 -10.93 -64.00
CA ASN A 807 20.25 -11.60 -64.56
C ASN A 807 19.82 -12.80 -63.69
N VAL A 808 18.63 -12.81 -63.06
CA VAL A 808 17.24 -13.04 -63.54
C VAL A 808 16.71 -14.42 -63.09
N PHE A 809 15.56 -14.32 -62.40
CA PHE A 809 14.48 -15.28 -62.11
C PHE A 809 14.46 -16.68 -62.75
N SER A 810 13.99 -17.66 -61.97
CA SER A 810 12.85 -18.51 -62.34
C SER A 810 12.28 -19.34 -61.15
N LYS A 811 10.94 -19.42 -61.08
CA LYS A 811 10.13 -20.44 -60.37
C LYS A 811 9.74 -21.55 -61.36
N PRO A 812 9.37 -22.77 -60.90
CA PRO A 812 7.96 -23.25 -60.92
C PRO A 812 7.57 -24.10 -59.66
N THR A 813 6.37 -24.01 -59.05
CA THR A 813 5.12 -24.84 -59.22
C THR A 813 5.35 -26.37 -59.36
N ALA A 814 4.65 -27.34 -58.74
CA ALA A 814 3.28 -27.45 -58.19
C ALA A 814 3.07 -28.70 -57.26
N GLU A 815 2.01 -28.64 -56.42
CA GLU A 815 0.97 -29.64 -56.01
C GLU A 815 1.22 -31.10 -55.54
N SER A 816 0.53 -31.46 -54.42
CA SER A 816 -0.32 -32.67 -54.15
C SER A 816 -0.30 -33.06 -52.65
N LYS A 817 -1.31 -32.83 -51.80
CA LYS A 817 -2.64 -33.46 -51.56
C LYS A 817 -2.69 -34.63 -50.54
N ASN A 818 -3.77 -34.57 -49.74
CA ASN A 818 -4.39 -35.52 -48.77
C ASN A 818 -3.87 -35.47 -47.32
N ALA A 819 -4.59 -34.95 -46.30
CA ALA A 819 -6.00 -35.07 -45.85
C ALA A 819 -6.28 -36.35 -45.02
N LEU A 820 -6.57 -36.15 -43.73
CA LEU A 820 -7.42 -37.01 -42.91
C LEU A 820 -8.26 -36.12 -41.99
N ALA A 821 -9.56 -36.29 -42.12
CA ALA A 821 -10.62 -35.44 -41.59
C ALA A 821 -11.04 -35.86 -40.17
N SER A 822 -11.43 -34.88 -39.36
CA SER A 822 -12.29 -35.08 -38.20
C SER A 822 -13.49 -34.14 -38.28
N LYS A 823 -14.69 -34.73 -38.17
CA LYS A 823 -16.01 -34.10 -38.34
C LYS A 823 -16.27 -32.98 -37.31
N PRO A 824 -17.13 -31.99 -37.64
CA PRO A 824 -17.52 -30.94 -36.70
C PRO A 824 -18.49 -31.49 -35.64
N PHE A 825 -18.18 -31.26 -34.36
CA PHE A 825 -19.05 -31.58 -33.24
C PHE A 825 -20.03 -30.42 -33.01
N LYS A 826 -21.33 -30.73 -32.89
CA LYS A 826 -22.38 -29.76 -32.57
C LYS A 826 -22.20 -29.27 -31.12
N ALA A 827 -22.12 -27.96 -30.94
CA ALA A 827 -22.36 -27.31 -29.66
C ALA A 827 -23.85 -26.99 -29.59
N ASP A 828 -24.59 -27.73 -28.76
CA ASP A 828 -25.88 -27.35 -28.18
C ASP A 828 -26.14 -28.32 -27.01
N VAL A 829 -25.99 -27.82 -25.79
CA VAL A 829 -26.66 -28.38 -24.60
C VAL A 829 -27.19 -27.19 -23.81
N ASP A 830 -28.50 -27.23 -23.58
CA ASP A 830 -29.34 -26.18 -23.04
C ASP A 830 -28.86 -25.57 -21.71
N GLU A 831 -29.12 -24.27 -21.58
CA GLU A 831 -29.04 -23.52 -20.34
C GLU A 831 -29.87 -24.21 -19.24
N GLY A 832 -29.20 -24.68 -18.19
CA GLY A 832 -29.88 -25.05 -16.96
C GLY A 832 -30.45 -23.81 -16.29
N ASP A 833 -31.78 -23.70 -16.29
CA ASP A 833 -32.57 -22.65 -15.65
C ASP A 833 -32.04 -22.33 -14.23
N SER A 834 -31.69 -21.08 -14.00
CA SER A 834 -31.53 -20.53 -12.65
C SER A 834 -32.89 -20.60 -11.92
N PRO A 835 -32.94 -20.89 -10.61
CA PRO A 835 -34.22 -20.98 -9.91
C PRO A 835 -34.97 -19.65 -9.98
N LYS A 836 -36.10 -19.66 -10.71
CA LYS A 836 -37.00 -18.52 -10.89
C LYS A 836 -37.63 -18.17 -9.53
N MET A 837 -37.45 -16.92 -9.13
CA MET A 837 -38.21 -16.32 -8.03
C MET A 837 -39.69 -16.28 -8.41
N VAL A 838 -40.55 -16.84 -7.57
CA VAL A 838 -42.00 -16.80 -7.73
C VAL A 838 -42.47 -15.37 -7.41
N ALA A 839 -42.94 -14.66 -8.42
CA ALA A 839 -43.72 -13.44 -8.26
C ALA A 839 -45.16 -13.84 -7.89
N VAL A 840 -45.68 -13.25 -6.81
CA VAL A 840 -47.09 -13.36 -6.43
C VAL A 840 -47.76 -12.06 -6.84
N ASP A 841 -48.49 -12.09 -7.95
CA ASP A 841 -49.37 -10.99 -8.34
C ASP A 841 -50.73 -11.10 -7.64
N ALA A 842 -51.24 -9.93 -7.29
CA ALA A 842 -52.45 -9.66 -6.56
C ALA A 842 -53.72 -9.97 -7.38
N VAL A 843 -54.74 -10.49 -6.70
CA VAL A 843 -56.13 -10.48 -7.18
C VAL A 843 -57.02 -9.90 -6.10
N ASP A 844 -57.55 -8.72 -6.43
CA ASP A 844 -58.82 -8.09 -6.09
C ASP A 844 -59.56 -8.46 -4.79
N LYS A 845 -59.79 -7.42 -3.98
CA LYS A 845 -60.94 -7.29 -3.09
C LYS A 845 -61.91 -6.24 -3.65
N PRO A 846 -63.21 -6.46 -3.51
CA PRO A 846 -64.17 -5.37 -3.26
C PRO A 846 -65.06 -5.73 -2.05
N ASP A 847 -65.14 -4.91 -1.01
CA ASP A 847 -66.20 -3.92 -0.70
C ASP A 847 -66.49 -4.15 0.81
N GLU A 848 -66.90 -3.25 1.68
CA GLU A 848 -67.40 -1.88 1.64
C GLU A 848 -67.26 -1.34 3.08
N GLU A 849 -67.00 -0.03 3.19
CA GLU A 849 -67.54 0.96 4.13
C GLU A 849 -67.79 0.57 5.62
N VAL A 850 -67.47 1.41 6.60
CA VAL A 850 -68.02 2.76 6.80
C VAL A 850 -67.12 3.54 7.76
N SER A 851 -66.65 4.69 7.24
CA SER A 851 -66.69 6.05 7.83
C SER A 851 -66.20 6.24 9.29
N SER A 852 -65.57 7.34 9.70
CA SER A 852 -65.29 8.68 9.19
C SER A 852 -64.67 9.41 10.41
N LYS A 853 -63.93 10.51 10.36
CA LYS A 853 -63.64 11.56 9.39
C LYS A 853 -62.47 12.35 10.02
N ALA A 854 -61.45 12.70 9.24
CA ALA A 854 -61.18 14.07 8.73
C ALA A 854 -60.67 15.05 9.80
N LYS A 855 -59.67 15.90 9.57
CA LYS A 855 -59.01 16.50 8.38
C LYS A 855 -57.73 17.19 8.95
N GLN A 856 -56.66 17.56 8.24
CA GLN A 856 -56.45 18.05 6.87
C GLN A 856 -54.90 18.02 6.70
N ASP A 857 -54.31 17.42 5.67
CA ASP A 857 -54.11 17.94 4.29
C ASP A 857 -53.42 19.32 4.26
N GLU A 858 -52.41 19.60 3.44
CA GLU A 858 -51.69 18.82 2.42
C GLU A 858 -50.44 19.62 2.03
N ASP A 859 -49.50 18.90 1.44
CA ASP A 859 -48.32 19.38 0.75
C ASP A 859 -48.59 20.38 -0.39
N ALA A 860 -47.63 21.27 -0.60
CA ALA A 860 -47.21 21.67 -1.94
C ALA A 860 -45.71 22.06 -1.96
N LYS A 861 -44.92 21.16 -2.57
CA LYS A 861 -43.63 21.33 -3.28
C LYS A 861 -42.72 22.52 -2.91
N ASP A 862 -41.52 22.22 -2.40
CA ASP A 862 -40.25 22.58 -3.07
C ASP A 862 -39.04 21.84 -2.44
N GLY A 863 -37.96 21.63 -3.21
CA GLY A 863 -36.61 21.41 -2.63
C GLY A 863 -35.93 20.07 -2.88
N SER A 864 -35.58 19.78 -4.14
CA SER A 864 -34.31 19.11 -4.43
C SER A 864 -33.17 20.09 -4.16
N ASP A 865 -32.42 19.89 -3.08
CA ASP A 865 -31.03 20.32 -2.87
C ASP A 865 -30.75 20.33 -1.36
N ALA A 866 -30.15 19.24 -0.85
CA ALA A 866 -29.32 19.19 0.37
C ALA A 866 -29.13 17.73 0.80
N ARG A 867 -28.40 16.94 0.01
CA ARG A 867 -27.68 15.77 0.51
C ARG A 867 -26.30 15.80 -0.12
N ASP A 868 -25.42 16.59 0.46
CA ASP A 868 -23.99 16.44 0.21
C ASP A 868 -23.20 16.91 1.43
N GLY A 869 -22.17 16.14 1.75
CA GLY A 869 -21.17 16.50 2.75
C GLY A 869 -20.67 15.33 3.59
N ASP A 870 -20.25 14.22 2.98
CA ASP A 870 -19.36 13.26 3.65
C ASP A 870 -17.91 13.76 3.57
N ILE A 871 -17.62 14.77 4.39
CA ILE A 871 -16.29 15.39 4.56
C ILE A 871 -15.23 14.42 5.11
N TYR A 872 -15.60 13.20 5.50
CA TYR A 872 -14.67 12.21 6.04
C TYR A 872 -14.29 11.11 5.04
N ALA A 873 -15.06 10.90 3.96
CA ALA A 873 -14.67 9.99 2.89
C ALA A 873 -13.38 10.45 2.19
N ASP A 874 -13.23 11.76 1.95
CA ASP A 874 -12.00 12.33 1.36
C ASP A 874 -10.82 12.34 2.35
N ALA A 875 -11.10 12.47 3.65
CA ALA A 875 -10.06 12.42 4.68
C ALA A 875 -9.49 11.01 4.89
N VAL A 876 -10.30 9.97 4.65
CA VAL A 876 -9.85 8.56 4.72
C VAL A 876 -9.10 8.15 3.45
N LEU A 877 -9.41 8.77 2.29
CA LEU A 877 -8.54 8.75 1.10
C LEU A 877 -7.23 9.56 1.30
N ALA A 878 -7.23 10.52 2.22
CA ALA A 878 -6.10 11.41 2.50
C ALA A 878 -5.18 10.97 3.66
N CYS A 879 -5.36 9.78 4.24
CA CYS A 879 -4.35 9.18 5.12
C CYS A 879 -3.19 8.61 4.27
N SER A 880 -2.47 9.52 3.62
CA SER A 880 -1.17 9.26 3.03
C SER A 880 -0.11 9.85 3.97
N ILE A 881 1.07 9.23 3.97
CA ILE A 881 2.28 9.61 4.73
C ILE A 881 2.80 11.02 4.33
N GLU A 882 2.03 11.82 3.62
CA GLU A 882 2.49 12.95 2.81
C GLU A 882 2.07 14.31 3.34
N ASN A 883 1.21 14.37 4.37
CA ASN A 883 0.91 15.62 5.05
C ASN A 883 0.53 15.44 6.53
N PRO A 884 1.51 15.35 7.45
CA PRO A 884 1.23 15.20 8.89
C PRO A 884 0.50 16.42 9.48
N GLU A 885 0.64 17.59 8.85
CA GLU A 885 0.11 18.87 9.36
C GLU A 885 -1.34 19.13 8.95
N SER A 886 -1.90 18.38 8.00
CA SER A 886 -3.33 18.43 7.66
C SER A 886 -4.20 17.58 8.60
N CYS A 887 -3.59 16.86 9.55
CA CYS A 887 -4.29 16.08 10.56
C CYS A 887 -4.32 16.84 11.90
N VAL A 888 -5.51 17.26 12.33
CA VAL A 888 -5.72 17.91 13.64
C VAL A 888 -5.30 17.01 14.83
N MET A 889 -5.08 15.71 14.60
CA MET A 889 -4.62 14.75 15.62
C MET A 889 -3.09 14.62 15.75
N CYS A 890 -2.31 15.16 14.80
CA CYS A 890 -0.84 15.01 14.78
C CYS A 890 -0.05 16.25 15.26
N SER A 891 -0.70 17.38 15.50
CA SER A 891 -0.06 18.64 15.93
C SER A 891 0.22 18.74 17.44
N GLY A 892 0.09 17.65 18.19
CA GLY A 892 0.21 17.62 19.65
C GLY A 892 1.59 17.27 20.22
N ALA A 893 2.70 17.75 19.65
CA ALA A 893 4.02 17.61 20.27
C ALA A 893 4.99 18.73 19.85
N LEU A 894 5.03 19.81 20.63
CA LEU A 894 6.13 20.80 20.58
C LEU A 894 7.18 20.46 21.67
N PRO A 895 8.48 20.39 21.34
CA PRO A 895 9.54 20.39 22.34
C PRO A 895 9.87 21.82 22.78
N THR A 896 9.94 22.01 24.10
CA THR A 896 10.45 23.20 24.77
C THR A 896 11.99 23.28 24.68
N THR A 897 12.54 24.45 24.38
CA THR A 897 13.52 25.22 25.20
C THR A 897 14.40 26.20 24.39
N HIS A 898 14.69 27.32 25.06
CA HIS A 898 15.41 28.53 24.67
C HIS A 898 16.82 28.37 24.08
N ALA A 899 17.17 29.29 23.18
CA ALA A 899 18.48 29.96 23.16
C ALA A 899 18.36 31.38 22.58
N LEU A 900 19.05 32.31 23.26
CA LEU A 900 19.10 33.76 23.10
C LEU A 900 20.12 34.23 22.03
N CYS A 901 20.05 35.55 21.75
CA CYS A 901 20.97 36.43 20.99
C CYS A 901 20.71 36.60 19.48
N GLU A 902 20.75 37.79 18.87
CA GLU A 902 20.83 39.19 19.34
C GLU A 902 20.57 40.12 18.13
N TYR A 903 19.93 41.27 18.40
CA TYR A 903 20.12 42.60 17.80
C TYR A 903 19.60 43.04 16.39
N LYS A 904 18.76 44.11 16.48
CA LYS A 904 18.77 45.43 15.78
C LYS A 904 18.07 45.62 14.41
N SER A 905 16.82 46.05 14.51
CA SER A 905 16.25 47.36 14.08
C SER A 905 16.42 47.92 12.65
N ASN A 906 15.23 48.14 12.05
CA ASN A 906 14.74 49.31 11.28
C ASN A 906 14.62 49.29 9.72
N PRO A 907 13.60 50.01 9.15
CA PRO A 907 12.79 49.69 7.95
C PRO A 907 12.98 50.77 6.83
N PRO A 908 12.04 51.15 5.92
CA PRO A 908 10.80 50.56 5.32
C PRO A 908 10.76 50.63 3.75
N HIS A 909 9.75 50.03 3.10
CA HIS A 909 8.84 50.68 2.10
C HIS A 909 8.07 49.69 1.19
N LEU A 910 6.75 49.62 1.45
CA LEU A 910 5.58 49.59 0.56
C LEU A 910 5.60 48.76 -0.75
N GLY A 911 4.69 47.79 -0.84
CA GLY A 911 4.03 47.41 -2.09
C GLY A 911 3.36 46.02 -2.11
N ALA A 912 2.02 46.02 -2.07
CA ALA A 912 1.08 44.97 -2.49
C ALA A 912 0.70 43.82 -1.51
N TYR A 913 -0.61 43.74 -1.25
CA TYR A 913 -1.35 42.74 -0.46
C TYR A 913 -1.51 41.40 -1.21
N PRO A 914 -1.47 40.26 -0.49
CA PRO A 914 -2.46 39.19 -0.73
C PRO A 914 -3.05 38.56 0.54
N HIS A 915 -4.37 38.29 0.45
CA HIS A 915 -5.19 37.20 1.02
C HIS A 915 -5.33 36.94 2.54
N TRP A 916 -6.61 36.94 2.94
CA TRP A 916 -7.19 36.56 4.22
C TRP A 916 -7.66 35.10 4.19
N THR A 917 -7.36 34.31 5.22
CA THR A 917 -8.16 33.13 5.58
C THR A 917 -7.99 32.77 7.06
N TYR A 918 -9.10 32.57 7.77
CA TYR A 918 -9.38 31.61 8.87
C TYR A 918 -10.49 32.17 9.79
N MET A 919 -11.70 31.57 9.79
CA MET A 919 -12.59 31.40 10.95
C MET A 919 -13.67 30.32 10.68
N LEU A 920 -13.83 29.38 11.61
CA LEU A 920 -14.81 28.28 11.63
C LEU A 920 -16.02 28.62 12.53
N ALA A 921 -17.22 28.14 12.17
CA ALA A 921 -18.49 28.36 12.87
C ALA A 921 -18.95 27.14 13.71
N ILE A 922 -19.72 27.36 14.79
CA ILE A 922 -20.31 26.33 15.69
C ILE A 922 -21.83 26.55 15.83
N ARG A 923 -22.62 25.46 15.87
CA ARG A 923 -24.06 25.44 16.27
C ARG A 923 -24.28 24.51 17.49
N PRO A 924 -25.28 24.77 18.37
CA PRO A 924 -25.45 24.08 19.66
C PRO A 924 -26.63 23.07 19.71
N PHE A 925 -26.56 22.10 20.63
CA PHE A 925 -27.71 21.30 21.08
C PHE A 925 -27.81 21.30 22.61
N LEU A 926 -29.02 21.58 23.10
CA LEU A 926 -29.45 21.51 24.50
C LEU A 926 -30.04 20.12 24.79
N ARG A 927 -29.69 19.49 25.93
CA ARG A 927 -30.68 18.92 26.85
C ARG A 927 -30.10 18.53 28.21
N THR A 928 -30.88 18.95 29.21
CA THR A 928 -30.88 18.83 30.67
C THR A 928 -30.67 17.43 31.29
N SER A 929 -29.99 17.38 32.44
CA SER A 929 -30.38 16.54 33.59
C SER A 929 -29.72 17.02 34.89
N ARG A 930 -30.53 17.18 35.95
CA ARG A 930 -30.18 17.51 37.34
C ARG A 930 -30.01 16.22 38.20
N PRO A 931 -29.51 16.30 39.45
CA PRO A 931 -28.50 15.38 39.99
C PRO A 931 -28.99 14.46 41.12
N LEU A 932 -28.15 13.51 41.54
CA LEU A 932 -28.24 12.85 42.84
C LEU A 932 -26.85 12.72 43.51
N PHE A 933 -26.83 13.15 44.77
CA PHE A 933 -25.84 13.02 45.84
C PHE A 933 -25.47 11.52 46.12
N THR A 934 -24.42 11.06 46.83
CA THR A 934 -23.67 11.55 48.01
C THR A 934 -22.49 10.59 48.33
N LEU A 935 -21.49 11.10 49.06
CA LEU A 935 -20.75 10.51 50.20
C LEU A 935 -19.56 9.53 50.07
N HIS A 936 -18.45 10.02 50.65
CA HIS A 936 -17.43 9.38 51.52
C HIS A 936 -16.29 8.54 50.91
N SER A 937 -15.02 9.00 51.01
CA SER A 937 -14.08 9.00 52.17
C SER A 937 -13.37 7.62 52.28
N SER A 938 -12.08 7.44 52.61
CA SER A 938 -11.06 8.27 53.24
C SER A 938 -9.69 7.54 53.22
N LEU A 939 -8.58 8.30 53.35
CA LEU A 939 -7.32 7.98 54.09
C LEU A 939 -6.37 6.86 53.57
N ARG A 940 -5.03 6.95 53.62
CA ARG A 940 -4.03 8.00 53.94
C ARG A 940 -2.60 7.44 53.72
N ASN A 941 -1.63 8.35 53.56
CA ASN A 941 -0.20 8.29 53.90
C ASN A 941 0.77 7.69 52.85
N GLN A 942 1.96 8.25 52.59
CA GLN A 942 2.71 9.46 53.02
C GLN A 942 4.03 9.47 52.20
N LEU A 943 4.56 10.66 51.84
CA LEU A 943 5.93 11.18 52.07
C LEU A 943 6.35 12.21 50.98
N ILE A 944 6.36 13.53 51.29
CA ILE A 944 7.55 14.42 51.50
C ILE A 944 8.19 14.89 50.15
N HIS A 945 8.38 16.18 49.75
CA HIS A 945 8.64 17.46 50.43
C HIS A 945 8.36 18.70 49.53
N ARG A 946 7.81 19.78 50.15
CA ARG A 946 8.19 21.23 50.09
C ARG A 946 8.36 21.97 48.73
N THR A 947 7.39 22.80 48.34
CA THR A 947 7.24 24.28 48.53
C THR A 947 7.89 25.18 47.47
N MET A 948 7.04 25.77 46.61
CA MET A 948 7.14 27.18 46.21
C MET A 948 5.83 27.86 46.62
N ALA A 949 5.93 28.94 47.40
CA ALA A 949 4.83 29.85 47.65
C ALA A 949 5.22 31.21 47.07
N SER A 950 4.47 31.68 46.07
CA SER A 950 4.25 33.11 45.88
C SER A 950 2.91 33.32 45.17
N ASN A 951 2.03 34.03 45.87
CA ASN A 951 0.86 34.80 45.44
C ASN A 951 -0.36 34.04 44.86
N SER A 952 -1.30 33.83 45.77
CA SER A 952 -2.70 33.47 45.55
C SER A 952 -3.43 34.53 44.72
N THR A 953 -3.94 34.14 43.55
CA THR A 953 -5.20 34.64 42.98
C THR A 953 -6.06 33.42 42.65
N ALA A 954 -7.29 33.38 43.15
CA ALA A 954 -8.23 32.31 42.80
C ALA A 954 -8.37 32.24 41.26
N PRO A 955 -8.46 31.03 40.66
CA PRO A 955 -8.56 30.91 39.21
C PRO A 955 -9.83 31.64 38.74
N LEU A 956 -9.66 32.62 37.83
CA LEU A 956 -10.78 33.35 37.23
C LEU A 956 -11.74 32.37 36.54
N GLN A 957 -13.04 32.54 36.76
CA GLN A 957 -14.09 31.84 36.03
C GLN A 957 -14.08 32.32 34.58
N GLU A 958 -14.19 31.40 33.63
CA GLU A 958 -14.26 31.74 32.20
C GLU A 958 -15.71 32.01 31.81
N TRP A 959 -15.90 32.99 30.93
CA TRP A 959 -17.18 33.39 30.38
C TRP A 959 -17.10 33.45 28.86
N LEU A 960 -18.00 32.76 28.18
CA LEU A 960 -18.22 32.94 26.74
C LEU A 960 -19.13 34.16 26.55
N VAL A 961 -18.59 35.16 25.86
CA VAL A 961 -19.28 36.40 25.53
C VAL A 961 -19.62 36.39 24.05
N ILE A 962 -20.89 36.59 23.73
CA ILE A 962 -21.40 36.76 22.37
C ILE A 962 -22.02 38.15 22.31
N VAL A 963 -21.38 39.05 21.57
CA VAL A 963 -21.81 40.45 21.40
C VAL A 963 -22.24 40.67 19.95
N PRO A 964 -23.52 40.92 19.65
CA PRO A 964 -23.94 41.28 18.31
C PRO A 964 -23.49 42.70 17.95
N ASP A 965 -23.34 42.97 16.66
CA ASP A 965 -23.14 44.33 16.17
C ASP A 965 -24.49 45.08 16.11
N HIS A 966 -24.47 46.41 16.16
CA HIS A 966 -25.63 47.21 15.75
C HIS A 966 -25.90 47.01 14.25
N SER A 967 -27.18 47.02 13.86
CA SER A 967 -27.58 46.90 12.45
C SER A 967 -26.88 47.96 11.59
N GLY A 968 -26.22 47.54 10.51
CA GLY A 968 -25.47 48.43 9.61
C GLY A 968 -24.09 48.89 10.10
N ALA A 969 -23.55 48.34 11.19
CA ALA A 969 -22.28 48.77 11.77
C ALA A 969 -21.01 48.29 11.01
N LEU A 970 -21.14 47.57 9.89
CA LEU A 970 -20.01 46.98 9.16
C LEU A 970 -18.91 47.99 8.80
N HIS A 971 -19.29 49.18 8.31
CA HIS A 971 -18.32 50.20 7.93
C HIS A 971 -17.56 50.74 9.17
N LYS A 972 -18.27 50.97 10.28
CA LYS A 972 -17.66 51.40 11.55
C LYS A 972 -16.74 50.32 12.12
N ARG A 973 -17.15 49.05 12.00
CA ARG A 973 -16.36 47.90 12.45
C ARG A 973 -15.05 47.78 11.70
N LEU A 974 -15.08 47.89 10.37
CA LEU A 974 -13.87 47.84 9.55
C LEU A 974 -12.93 49.02 9.85
N ALA A 975 -13.47 50.21 10.09
CA ALA A 975 -12.70 51.39 10.47
C ALA A 975 -12.06 51.29 11.88
N ALA A 976 -12.80 50.75 12.86
CA ALA A 976 -12.32 50.60 14.24
C ALA A 976 -11.43 49.36 14.44
N ARG A 977 -11.43 48.41 13.50
CA ARG A 977 -10.72 47.12 13.61
C ARG A 977 -9.21 47.23 13.86
N PRO A 978 -8.45 48.09 13.18
CA PRO A 978 -7.01 48.22 13.46
C PRO A 978 -6.74 48.62 14.92
N LYS A 979 -7.49 49.61 15.45
CA LYS A 979 -7.38 50.05 16.85
C LYS A 979 -7.82 48.99 17.85
N HIS A 980 -8.90 48.26 17.55
CA HIS A 980 -9.36 47.16 18.39
C HIS A 980 -8.31 46.04 18.47
N LEU A 981 -7.67 45.68 17.34
CA LEU A 981 -6.60 44.68 17.31
C LEU A 981 -5.32 45.15 18.00
N GLU A 982 -4.97 46.44 17.97
CA GLU A 982 -3.84 47.00 18.73
C GLU A 982 -4.05 46.93 20.25
N GLY A 983 -5.30 47.03 20.71
CA GLY A 983 -5.67 46.87 22.13
C GLY A 983 -5.53 45.44 22.67
N ILE A 984 -5.54 44.46 21.77
CA ILE A 984 -5.47 43.02 22.05
C ILE A 984 -4.01 42.55 21.93
N LYS A 985 -3.19 42.79 22.96
CA LYS A 985 -1.83 42.20 23.06
C LYS A 985 -1.89 40.81 23.69
N ALA A 986 -1.03 39.90 23.22
CA ALA A 986 -1.01 38.48 23.55
C ALA A 986 -0.62 38.09 24.99
N ASP A 987 -0.57 39.03 25.94
CA ASP A 987 -0.06 38.73 27.29
C ASP A 987 -0.64 39.68 28.37
N ARG A 988 -1.97 39.71 28.49
CA ARG A 988 -2.62 40.19 29.71
C ARG A 988 -3.23 39.01 30.46
N GLU A 989 -2.77 38.77 31.69
CA GLU A 989 -3.23 37.67 32.56
C GLU A 989 -4.76 37.67 32.82
N ASP A 990 -5.43 38.79 32.53
CA ASP A 990 -6.85 39.02 32.80
C ASP A 990 -7.77 38.95 31.57
N MET A 991 -7.26 38.68 30.36
CA MET A 991 -8.09 38.57 29.15
C MET A 991 -7.48 37.56 28.16
N TRP A 992 -8.05 36.35 28.08
CA TRP A 992 -7.51 35.27 27.26
C TRP A 992 -8.07 35.32 25.83
N LEU A 993 -7.16 35.27 24.85
CA LEU A 993 -7.43 35.32 23.41
C LEU A 993 -7.94 33.97 22.88
N TRP A 994 -9.26 33.82 22.82
CA TRP A 994 -9.88 33.15 21.68
C TRP A 994 -11.20 33.84 21.40
N GLY A 995 -11.21 34.67 20.37
CA GLY A 995 -12.39 35.38 19.96
C GLY A 995 -12.21 35.95 18.57
N GLY A 996 -13.31 36.01 17.84
CA GLY A 996 -13.31 36.61 16.51
C GLY A 996 -14.71 36.90 16.02
N ALA A 997 -14.79 37.34 14.78
CA ALA A 997 -16.03 37.84 14.23
C ALA A 997 -16.98 36.67 13.92
N MET A 998 -18.23 36.84 14.33
CA MET A 998 -19.32 36.00 13.85
C MET A 998 -19.77 36.54 12.50
N LEU A 999 -19.97 35.65 11.54
CA LEU A 999 -20.45 35.97 10.21
C LEU A 999 -21.94 35.68 10.10
N GLU A 1000 -22.66 36.49 9.33
CA GLU A 1000 -24.06 36.20 8.99
C GLU A 1000 -24.15 34.97 8.06
N GLU A 1001 -23.16 34.80 7.18
CA GLU A 1001 -23.06 33.70 6.22
C GLU A 1001 -21.60 33.16 6.14
N PRO A 1002 -21.40 31.87 5.84
CA PRO A 1002 -20.06 31.30 5.62
C PRO A 1002 -19.38 31.92 4.39
N ILE A 1003 -18.06 32.19 4.47
CA ILE A 1003 -17.27 32.69 3.32
C ILE A 1003 -17.09 31.54 2.31
N LYS A 1004 -17.45 31.76 1.04
CA LYS A 1004 -17.20 30.82 -0.05
C LYS A 1004 -15.92 31.18 -0.80
N GLU A 1005 -15.21 30.18 -1.30
CA GLU A 1005 -13.96 30.38 -2.04
C GLU A 1005 -14.23 31.15 -3.35
N GLY A 1006 -13.62 32.33 -3.51
CA GLY A 1006 -13.82 33.23 -4.66
C GLY A 1006 -14.69 34.47 -4.41
N ASP A 1007 -15.22 34.68 -3.20
CA ASP A 1007 -16.02 35.87 -2.89
C ASP A 1007 -15.17 37.17 -2.93
N SER A 1008 -15.59 38.14 -3.76
CA SER A 1008 -14.90 39.43 -3.91
C SER A 1008 -15.43 40.53 -2.97
N ASN A 1009 -16.50 40.27 -2.22
CA ASN A 1009 -17.12 41.24 -1.30
C ASN A 1009 -16.68 41.00 0.15
N PRO A 1010 -16.54 42.05 0.98
CA PRO A 1010 -16.21 41.89 2.39
C PRO A 1010 -17.30 41.09 3.13
N PRO A 1011 -16.95 40.12 3.97
CA PRO A 1011 -17.92 39.24 4.62
C PRO A 1011 -18.84 40.02 5.55
N LYS A 1012 -20.14 39.68 5.53
CA LYS A 1012 -21.15 40.29 6.41
C LYS A 1012 -20.94 39.78 7.84
N MET A 1013 -20.59 40.70 8.73
CA MET A 1013 -20.31 40.42 10.13
C MET A 1013 -21.60 40.58 10.96
N ALA A 1014 -21.93 39.57 11.76
CA ALA A 1014 -23.08 39.56 12.67
C ALA A 1014 -22.73 40.02 14.10
N GLY A 1015 -21.44 39.95 14.49
CA GLY A 1015 -21.02 40.26 15.85
C GLY A 1015 -19.64 39.70 16.20
N SER A 1016 -19.34 39.57 17.48
CA SER A 1016 -18.12 38.94 17.99
C SER A 1016 -18.46 37.87 19.01
N ALA A 1017 -17.67 36.80 19.03
CA ALA A 1017 -17.64 35.85 20.13
C ALA A 1017 -16.23 35.85 20.75
N CYS A 1018 -16.12 35.90 22.07
CA CYS A 1018 -14.84 35.85 22.78
C CYS A 1018 -14.96 35.16 24.15
N LEU A 1019 -13.84 34.66 24.66
CA LEU A 1019 -13.72 34.14 26.03
C LEU A 1019 -13.10 35.19 26.95
N VAL A 1020 -13.72 35.43 28.10
CA VAL A 1020 -13.27 36.43 29.08
C VAL A 1020 -13.12 35.77 30.45
N GLY A 1021 -11.95 35.96 31.09
CA GLY A 1021 -11.72 35.54 32.47
C GLY A 1021 -12.15 36.64 33.44
N ALA A 1022 -13.10 36.38 34.32
CA ALA A 1022 -13.59 37.35 35.31
C ALA A 1022 -14.18 36.63 36.53
N LYS A 1023 -14.21 37.31 37.69
CA LYS A 1023 -14.78 36.71 38.91
C LYS A 1023 -16.30 36.68 38.87
N THR A 1024 -16.93 37.68 38.25
CA THR A 1024 -18.38 37.79 38.13
C THR A 1024 -18.80 38.22 36.72
N LYS A 1025 -20.08 38.04 36.39
CA LYS A 1025 -20.66 38.45 35.11
C LYS A 1025 -20.64 39.98 34.94
N GLU A 1026 -20.80 40.71 36.04
CA GLU A 1026 -20.82 42.17 36.06
C GLU A 1026 -19.45 42.74 35.69
N GLU A 1027 -18.37 42.10 36.16
CA GLU A 1027 -16.99 42.47 35.82
C GLU A 1027 -16.72 42.28 34.31
N VAL A 1028 -17.30 41.25 33.68
CA VAL A 1028 -17.23 41.08 32.21
C VAL A 1028 -17.90 42.25 31.50
N LEU A 1029 -19.09 42.67 31.96
CA LEU A 1029 -19.84 43.75 31.33
C LEU A 1029 -19.13 45.11 31.47
N GLU A 1030 -18.52 45.39 32.63
CA GLU A 1030 -17.72 46.61 32.85
C GLU A 1030 -16.47 46.67 31.96
N ARG A 1031 -15.88 45.51 31.66
CA ARG A 1031 -14.74 45.42 30.74
C ARG A 1031 -15.16 45.65 29.30
N LEU A 1032 -16.26 45.06 28.86
CA LEU A 1032 -16.79 45.26 27.50
C LEU A 1032 -17.14 46.73 27.23
N LYS A 1033 -17.67 47.45 28.22
CA LYS A 1033 -17.97 48.90 28.10
C LYS A 1033 -16.75 49.77 27.75
N LYS A 1034 -15.53 49.28 28.01
CA LYS A 1034 -14.27 49.98 27.72
C LYS A 1034 -13.62 49.52 26.42
N ASP A 1035 -14.29 48.65 25.66
CA ASP A 1035 -13.78 48.18 24.38
C ASP A 1035 -14.00 49.23 23.29
N VAL A 1036 -13.00 49.37 22.41
CA VAL A 1036 -13.02 50.27 21.26
C VAL A 1036 -14.26 50.02 20.37
N TYR A 1037 -14.72 48.78 20.25
CA TYR A 1037 -15.94 48.49 19.48
C TYR A 1037 -17.23 48.93 20.17
N VAL A 1038 -17.25 49.12 21.49
CA VAL A 1038 -18.38 49.77 22.17
C VAL A 1038 -18.28 51.28 22.03
N GLU A 1039 -17.08 51.86 22.20
CA GLU A 1039 -16.85 53.30 22.06
C GLU A 1039 -17.19 53.82 20.65
N GLU A 1040 -16.84 53.05 19.62
CA GLU A 1040 -17.11 53.39 18.21
C GLU A 1040 -18.55 53.02 17.76
N GLY A 1041 -19.39 52.54 18.69
CA GLY A 1041 -20.79 52.20 18.44
C GLY A 1041 -20.98 51.01 17.49
N VAL A 1042 -20.09 50.03 17.55
CA VAL A 1042 -20.14 48.78 16.78
C VAL A 1042 -20.88 47.70 17.54
N TRP A 1043 -20.48 47.40 18.77
CA TRP A 1043 -21.09 46.37 19.61
C TRP A 1043 -22.35 46.84 20.32
N ASN A 1044 -23.42 46.05 20.20
CA ASN A 1044 -24.67 46.28 20.91
C ASN A 1044 -24.66 45.54 22.26
N LEU A 1045 -24.34 46.26 23.35
CA LEU A 1045 -24.31 45.68 24.70
C LEU A 1045 -25.70 45.37 25.27
N ASP A 1046 -26.78 45.90 24.71
CA ASP A 1046 -28.14 45.59 25.17
C ASP A 1046 -28.54 44.14 24.82
N GLU A 1047 -27.89 43.55 23.82
CA GLU A 1047 -28.15 42.19 23.34
C GLU A 1047 -27.00 41.21 23.65
N VAL A 1048 -26.03 41.61 24.50
CA VAL A 1048 -24.88 40.77 24.83
C VAL A 1048 -25.30 39.53 25.63
N LYS A 1049 -24.78 38.37 25.23
CA LYS A 1049 -24.93 37.11 25.97
C LYS A 1049 -23.61 36.77 26.65
N ILE A 1050 -23.62 36.73 27.98
CA ILE A 1050 -22.46 36.34 28.80
C ILE A 1050 -22.82 35.03 29.52
N ILE A 1051 -22.15 33.95 29.13
CA ILE A 1051 -22.48 32.58 29.53
C ILE A 1051 -21.29 31.99 30.31
N PRO A 1052 -21.49 31.40 31.51
CA PRO A 1052 -20.42 30.70 32.20
C PRO A 1052 -19.87 29.59 31.30
N PHE A 1053 -18.56 29.60 31.06
CA PHE A 1053 -17.89 28.64 30.20
C PHE A 1053 -16.79 27.93 30.98
N LYS A 1054 -16.46 26.69 30.59
CA LYS A 1054 -15.39 25.91 31.20
C LYS A 1054 -14.61 25.24 30.09
N SER A 1055 -13.48 25.81 29.71
CA SER A 1055 -12.63 25.23 28.67
C SER A 1055 -12.07 23.86 29.12
N ALA A 1056 -12.04 22.89 28.20
CA ALA A 1056 -11.36 21.61 28.44
C ALA A 1056 -9.83 21.75 28.45
N LEU A 1057 -9.32 22.84 27.87
CA LEU A 1057 -7.90 23.14 27.67
C LEU A 1057 -7.11 23.36 28.97
N ARG A 1058 -7.74 23.86 30.05
CA ARG A 1058 -7.05 24.09 31.33
C ARG A 1058 -6.73 22.82 32.13
N LYS A 1059 -7.20 21.64 31.72
CA LYS A 1059 -6.80 20.36 32.35
C LYS A 1059 -5.53 19.76 31.75
N ALA A 1060 -5.01 20.34 30.67
CA ALA A 1060 -3.87 19.83 29.90
C ALA A 1060 -2.65 20.79 29.90
N LEU A 1061 -2.65 21.81 30.77
CA LEU A 1061 -1.50 22.68 31.05
C LEU A 1061 -0.92 22.37 32.44
#